data_AF-A0A699GQE8-F1
#
_entry.id   AF-A0A699GQE8-F1
#
_cell.length_a   1.000
_cell.length_b   1.000
_cell.length_c   1.000
_cell.angle_alpha   90.00
_cell.angle_beta   90.00
_cell.angle_gamma   90.00
#
_symmetry.space_group_name_H-M   'P 1'
#
loop_
_entity.id
_entity.type
_entity.pdbx_description
1 polymer ?
#
loop_
_entity_poly.entity_id
_entity_poly.type
_entity_poly.pdbx_seq_one_letter_code
_entity_poly.pdbx_strand_id
1 'polypeptide(L)'
;MSNHEQTAPSQPTFAVRNTIGKGKEPTPQDRGGSASDVAFREYCDKNYNQLLPIIAEKFNQKKERNDKLKEKIGMGSSGLAYPDRFYAASSYVGFNGPSSSINKKFSNDAALLLYALYHQATVGACNVVKPTSWSPVEQTKWTSWNGLGNMASTEAMRLFVKILEEEDPEWYSRASDFISEPPVDVEMNHNSKAELLTKSEVTPSETRTVPTENGNSLETQDKDIVVEEVSPADVYDQWVAPSVSGPSPKPRYEHAAAVIDDKMYVFGGNHNGRYLSDLQALSLRTWEWSKIEVKTDAEASLEVAPCAGHSLIAWEGNKLISIAGHTKDPTELMQVKAFDLQTNTWSNMKTYGKPPVSRGGQSVTLAGTSLIIFGGQDANRTLLNDLNILDLETMTWDEIDTLGISPSPRSDHAAAVHEDRCLLIFGGGTHATCFNDLHVLDMQTMRWTRPTQQGDIPSPRAGHAGVTIGENWFVVGGGDNKSGVPETVVLNMSTFTWSVIATVEGRVPLASEGLSLVLNSYKGEDILVSFGGYNGKYSNEVNLLKPSHKSSLSSTMVGTPALDSISAAQNTTNGTRDIELDYDADQERNVNEISIDSNKTQTYKVDEASEQFLTALKAEKEELESTLSKEQSLSLQLNQELIEVESRNTNVYKELQSVRGQLAEEQSRCFKLEVDVAELRQKLQTMDSLQKELEILRRQKATSEEAYAKQKQTSGGVWGWLAGGPSPSDDESDS
;
A
#
# COMPACT_ATOMS: atom_id res chain seq x y z
N MET A 1 -72.98 18.90 -41.90
CA MET A 1 -73.86 19.77 -41.09
C MET A 1 -73.38 19.62 -39.65
N SER A 2 -72.51 20.53 -39.19
CA SER A 2 -72.83 21.63 -38.25
C SER A 2 -73.25 21.07 -36.88
N ASN A 3 -72.65 21.39 -35.72
CA ASN A 3 -71.92 22.58 -35.29
C ASN A 3 -71.10 22.30 -34.01
N HIS A 4 -70.18 23.23 -33.73
CA HIS A 4 -69.56 23.62 -32.46
C HIS A 4 -70.54 23.60 -31.24
N GLU A 5 -70.12 23.48 -29.97
CA GLU A 5 -69.31 24.48 -29.25
C GLU A 5 -68.80 24.02 -27.86
N GLN A 6 -67.56 24.45 -27.56
CA GLN A 6 -66.79 24.53 -26.30
C GLN A 6 -67.50 24.64 -24.93
N THR A 7 -66.90 24.00 -23.91
CA THR A 7 -66.37 24.63 -22.67
C THR A 7 -65.49 23.63 -21.87
N ALA A 8 -64.43 24.13 -21.23
CA ALA A 8 -63.37 23.41 -20.49
C ALA A 8 -63.42 23.77 -18.97
N PRO A 9 -62.44 23.42 -18.10
CA PRO A 9 -61.88 22.10 -17.74
C PRO A 9 -61.80 21.88 -16.20
N SER A 10 -61.59 20.64 -15.74
CA SER A 10 -60.95 20.38 -14.43
C SER A 10 -60.31 18.99 -14.38
N GLN A 11 -59.04 18.94 -13.97
CA GLN A 11 -58.15 17.77 -13.97
C GLN A 11 -58.65 16.61 -13.08
N PRO A 12 -58.28 15.34 -13.39
CA PRO A 12 -58.69 14.17 -12.63
C PRO A 12 -57.60 13.65 -11.69
N THR A 13 -58.02 13.23 -10.50
CA THR A 13 -57.33 12.24 -9.66
C THR A 13 -58.12 10.94 -9.75
N PHE A 14 -57.49 9.85 -10.22
CA PHE A 14 -58.10 8.52 -10.09
C PHE A 14 -57.06 7.46 -9.75
N ALA A 15 -57.21 6.94 -8.53
CA ALA A 15 -56.76 5.63 -8.11
C ALA A 15 -57.52 4.56 -8.90
N VAL A 16 -56.82 3.53 -9.36
CA VAL A 16 -57.43 2.36 -10.02
C VAL A 16 -57.24 1.13 -9.12
N ARG A 17 -58.37 0.56 -8.70
CA ARG A 17 -58.47 -0.79 -8.15
C ARG A 17 -59.07 -1.70 -9.23
N ASN A 18 -58.39 -2.82 -9.42
CA ASN A 18 -58.75 -4.07 -10.11
C ASN A 18 -60.17 -4.24 -10.67
N THR A 19 -60.25 -4.70 -11.92
CA THR A 19 -61.18 -5.77 -12.30
C THR A 19 -60.62 -6.64 -13.42
N ILE A 20 -61.06 -7.89 -13.37
CA ILE A 20 -60.56 -9.11 -13.99
C ILE A 20 -61.00 -9.23 -15.46
N GLY A 21 -60.10 -9.67 -16.34
CA GLY A 21 -60.40 -10.13 -17.70
C GLY A 21 -59.75 -11.49 -17.97
N LYS A 22 -60.58 -12.52 -18.11
CA LYS A 22 -60.22 -13.91 -18.43
C LYS A 22 -59.68 -14.02 -19.87
N GLY A 23 -58.65 -14.86 -20.07
CA GLY A 23 -58.18 -15.25 -21.40
C GLY A 23 -57.29 -16.50 -21.41
N LYS A 24 -57.94 -17.67 -21.51
CA LYS A 24 -57.54 -18.96 -22.12
C LYS A 24 -56.19 -19.64 -21.78
N GLU A 25 -56.32 -20.83 -21.21
CA GLU A 25 -55.31 -21.90 -21.13
C GLU A 25 -54.89 -22.44 -22.51
N PRO A 26 -53.66 -23.00 -22.58
CA PRO A 26 -53.43 -24.30 -23.18
C PRO A 26 -52.89 -25.33 -22.16
N THR A 27 -53.42 -26.54 -22.27
CA THR A 27 -53.13 -27.79 -21.54
C THR A 27 -51.80 -28.48 -21.96
N PRO A 28 -51.35 -29.52 -21.25
CA PRO A 28 -49.93 -29.76 -20.94
C PRO A 28 -49.25 -30.89 -21.75
N GLN A 29 -47.96 -30.70 -22.04
CA GLN A 29 -46.90 -31.68 -22.33
C GLN A 29 -45.60 -30.83 -22.29
N ASP A 30 -44.66 -30.94 -21.35
CA ASP A 30 -44.12 -32.12 -20.66
C ASP A 30 -43.96 -31.88 -19.14
N ARG A 31 -44.31 -32.90 -18.35
CA ARG A 31 -44.00 -32.97 -16.91
C ARG A 31 -42.64 -33.64 -16.72
N GLY A 32 -41.83 -33.03 -15.86
CA GLY A 32 -40.65 -33.64 -15.25
C GLY A 32 -40.29 -32.96 -13.93
N GLY A 33 -41.20 -32.95 -12.95
CA GLY A 33 -40.94 -32.49 -11.58
C GLY A 33 -41.71 -33.34 -10.58
N SER A 34 -41.01 -33.94 -9.62
CA SER A 34 -41.57 -34.89 -8.65
C SER A 34 -42.50 -34.20 -7.64
N ALA A 35 -43.60 -34.88 -7.28
CA ALA A 35 -44.60 -34.41 -6.33
C ALA A 35 -44.09 -34.24 -4.88
N SER A 36 -42.81 -34.52 -4.61
CA SER A 36 -42.11 -34.26 -3.34
C SER A 36 -41.89 -32.78 -3.07
N ASP A 37 -41.70 -31.98 -4.13
CA ASP A 37 -41.11 -30.64 -4.00
C ASP A 37 -42.14 -29.56 -3.66
N VAL A 38 -43.42 -29.83 -3.92
CA VAL A 38 -44.52 -28.92 -3.59
C VAL A 38 -44.92 -29.08 -2.11
N ALA A 39 -44.94 -30.32 -1.61
CA ALA A 39 -45.27 -30.61 -0.21
C ALA A 39 -44.17 -30.16 0.77
N PHE A 40 -42.90 -30.23 0.35
CA PHE A 40 -41.76 -29.73 1.13
C PHE A 40 -41.73 -28.19 1.19
N ARG A 41 -42.12 -27.52 0.09
CA ARG A 41 -42.26 -26.05 0.01
C ARG A 41 -43.27 -25.51 1.01
N GLU A 42 -44.44 -26.13 1.12
CA GLU A 42 -45.48 -25.70 2.09
C GLU A 42 -45.09 -25.97 3.55
N TYR A 43 -44.26 -26.98 3.82
CA TYR A 43 -43.77 -27.29 5.17
C TYR A 43 -42.73 -26.27 5.66
N CYS A 44 -41.81 -25.86 4.79
CA CYS A 44 -40.74 -24.91 5.10
C CYS A 44 -41.27 -23.48 5.28
N ASP A 45 -42.22 -23.04 4.45
CA ASP A 45 -42.81 -21.70 4.55
C ASP A 45 -43.67 -21.53 5.82
N LYS A 46 -44.34 -22.59 6.28
CA LYS A 46 -45.17 -22.55 7.51
C LYS A 46 -44.36 -22.60 8.81
N ASN A 47 -43.16 -23.19 8.82
CA ASN A 47 -42.40 -23.47 10.04
C ASN A 47 -41.11 -22.64 10.19
N TYR A 48 -40.87 -21.69 9.29
CA TYR A 48 -39.66 -20.85 9.23
C TYR A 48 -39.29 -20.18 10.58
N ASN A 49 -40.28 -19.65 11.30
CA ASN A 49 -40.07 -18.99 12.60
C ASN A 49 -39.91 -19.97 13.77
N GLN A 50 -40.28 -21.25 13.60
CA GLN A 50 -40.09 -22.30 14.61
C GLN A 50 -38.77 -23.08 14.44
N LEU A 51 -38.16 -23.03 13.25
CA LEU A 51 -36.91 -23.72 12.92
C LEU A 51 -35.65 -22.93 13.33
N LEU A 52 -35.73 -21.59 13.38
CA LEU A 52 -34.61 -20.72 13.78
C LEU A 52 -34.04 -21.01 15.18
N PRO A 53 -34.87 -21.22 16.24
CA PRO A 53 -34.36 -21.59 17.56
C PRO A 53 -33.70 -22.98 17.59
N ILE A 54 -34.24 -23.95 16.84
CA ILE A 54 -33.73 -25.33 16.76
C ILE A 54 -32.37 -25.37 16.04
N ILE A 55 -32.20 -24.51 15.02
CA ILE A 55 -30.94 -24.36 14.29
C ILE A 55 -29.89 -23.67 15.18
N ALA A 56 -30.27 -22.63 15.91
CA ALA A 56 -29.39 -21.97 16.87
C ALA A 56 -28.97 -22.89 18.03
N GLU A 57 -29.89 -23.75 18.51
CA GLU A 57 -29.63 -24.74 19.56
C GLU A 57 -28.68 -25.85 19.06
N LYS A 58 -28.88 -26.36 17.84
CA LYS A 58 -27.94 -27.31 17.22
C LYS A 58 -26.57 -26.68 16.95
N PHE A 59 -26.52 -25.40 16.62
CA PHE A 59 -25.27 -24.66 16.42
C PHE A 59 -24.50 -24.48 17.74
N ASN A 60 -25.20 -24.14 18.83
CA ASN A 60 -24.60 -24.01 20.16
C ASN A 60 -24.15 -25.35 20.75
N GLN A 61 -24.91 -26.44 20.55
CA GLN A 61 -24.49 -27.79 20.93
C GLN A 61 -23.27 -28.28 20.11
N LYS A 62 -23.14 -27.88 18.83
CA LYS A 62 -21.97 -28.18 17.98
C LYS A 62 -20.75 -27.33 18.37
N LYS A 63 -20.95 -26.15 18.95
CA LYS A 63 -19.90 -25.27 19.51
C LYS A 63 -19.31 -25.85 20.81
N GLU A 64 -20.14 -26.22 21.79
CA GLU A 64 -19.67 -26.87 23.04
C GLU A 64 -18.99 -28.22 22.79
N ARG A 65 -19.47 -29.00 21.82
CA ARG A 65 -18.85 -30.28 21.45
C ARG A 65 -17.50 -30.10 20.75
N ASN A 66 -17.32 -29.00 19.99
CA ASN A 66 -16.02 -28.63 19.39
C ASN A 66 -15.03 -28.10 20.42
N ASP A 67 -15.49 -27.34 21.42
CA ASP A 67 -14.59 -26.81 22.45
C ASP A 67 -14.09 -27.93 23.39
N LYS A 68 -14.93 -28.94 23.68
CA LYS A 68 -14.50 -30.19 24.34
C LYS A 68 -13.61 -31.10 23.47
N LEU A 69 -13.60 -30.92 22.15
CA LEU A 69 -12.78 -31.70 21.22
C LEU A 69 -11.41 -31.02 20.96
N LYS A 70 -11.36 -29.68 21.00
CA LYS A 70 -10.12 -28.88 20.98
C LYS A 70 -9.23 -29.14 22.18
N GLU A 71 -9.82 -29.41 23.35
CA GLU A 71 -9.09 -29.80 24.57
C GLU A 71 -8.52 -31.24 24.47
N LYS A 72 -8.98 -32.04 23.50
CA LYS A 72 -8.67 -33.47 23.37
C LYS A 72 -7.77 -33.84 22.17
N ILE A 73 -7.55 -32.93 21.21
CA ILE A 73 -6.76 -33.20 20.00
C ILE A 73 -5.62 -32.17 19.90
N GLY A 74 -4.58 -32.40 20.71
CA GLY A 74 -3.22 -32.10 20.28
C GLY A 74 -2.71 -33.26 19.42
N MET A 75 -2.08 -32.93 18.29
CA MET A 75 -1.43 -33.79 17.28
C MET A 75 -2.26 -34.27 16.07
N GLY A 76 -1.85 -33.75 14.89
CA GLY A 76 -1.57 -34.58 13.70
C GLY A 76 -2.56 -34.53 12.53
N SER A 77 -2.25 -33.79 11.46
CA SER A 77 -2.13 -34.36 10.11
C SER A 77 -1.51 -33.35 9.14
N SER A 78 -0.45 -33.78 8.46
CA SER A 78 0.15 -33.15 7.28
C SER A 78 -0.87 -33.00 6.15
N GLY A 79 -1.21 -31.77 5.80
CA GLY A 79 -2.00 -31.42 4.63
C GLY A 79 -1.67 -29.99 4.20
N LEU A 80 -1.95 -29.65 2.93
CA LEU A 80 -1.78 -28.30 2.39
C LEU A 80 -2.34 -27.24 3.37
N ALA A 81 -1.65 -26.12 3.51
CA ALA A 81 -2.13 -25.00 4.30
C ALA A 81 -3.27 -24.26 3.56
N TYR A 82 -4.06 -23.45 4.27
CA TYR A 82 -4.94 -22.50 3.59
C TYR A 82 -4.11 -21.34 3.03
N PRO A 83 -4.42 -20.82 1.82
CA PRO A 83 -5.61 -21.09 1.02
C PRO A 83 -5.48 -22.27 0.05
N ASP A 84 -4.30 -22.87 -0.11
CA ASP A 84 -4.03 -23.96 -1.08
C ASP A 84 -4.95 -25.16 -0.90
N ARG A 85 -5.24 -25.54 0.35
CA ARG A 85 -6.21 -26.60 0.67
C ARG A 85 -7.62 -26.26 0.18
N PHE A 86 -8.03 -25.00 0.30
CA PHE A 86 -9.32 -24.54 -0.20
C PHE A 86 -9.36 -24.54 -1.72
N TYR A 87 -8.30 -24.09 -2.39
CA TYR A 87 -8.27 -24.09 -3.86
C TYR A 87 -8.23 -25.52 -4.43
N ALA A 88 -7.44 -26.42 -3.83
CA ALA A 88 -7.47 -27.86 -4.16
C ALA A 88 -8.87 -28.46 -3.98
N ALA A 89 -9.52 -28.16 -2.84
CA ALA A 89 -10.90 -28.56 -2.57
C ALA A 89 -11.90 -27.99 -3.60
N SER A 90 -11.78 -26.70 -3.95
CA SER A 90 -12.69 -26.04 -4.90
C SER A 90 -12.54 -26.58 -6.33
N SER A 91 -11.31 -26.91 -6.73
CA SER A 91 -11.01 -27.58 -7.99
C SER A 91 -11.61 -28.99 -8.02
N TYR A 92 -11.50 -29.74 -6.92
CA TYR A 92 -12.11 -31.07 -6.78
C TYR A 92 -13.65 -31.06 -6.85
N VAL A 93 -14.28 -30.01 -6.30
CA VAL A 93 -15.73 -29.80 -6.36
C VAL A 93 -16.19 -29.33 -7.75
N GLY A 94 -15.27 -28.81 -8.57
CA GLY A 94 -15.52 -28.45 -9.97
C GLY A 94 -15.80 -26.96 -10.20
N PHE A 95 -15.33 -26.07 -9.32
CA PHE A 95 -15.40 -24.62 -9.51
C PHE A 95 -14.34 -24.08 -10.49
N ASN A 96 -13.22 -24.80 -10.69
CA ASN A 96 -12.07 -24.36 -11.53
C ASN A 96 -11.78 -25.27 -12.75
N GLY A 97 -12.63 -26.26 -13.09
CA GLY A 97 -12.39 -27.23 -14.17
C GLY A 97 -13.30 -27.04 -15.41
N PRO A 98 -12.94 -27.59 -16.59
CA PRO A 98 -13.62 -27.34 -17.88
C PRO A 98 -15.05 -27.93 -18.01
N SER A 99 -15.63 -28.50 -16.96
CA SER A 99 -17.06 -28.84 -16.92
C SER A 99 -17.63 -28.65 -15.50
N SER A 100 -18.47 -27.63 -15.29
CA SER A 100 -19.12 -27.38 -14.00
C SER A 100 -20.27 -28.38 -13.77
N SER A 101 -19.98 -29.52 -13.12
CA SER A 101 -20.97 -30.56 -12.80
C SER A 101 -21.17 -30.77 -11.29
N ILE A 102 -21.22 -29.67 -10.52
CA ILE A 102 -21.39 -29.70 -9.05
C ILE A 102 -22.64 -30.52 -8.63
N ASN A 103 -23.74 -30.42 -9.39
CA ASN A 103 -25.02 -31.06 -9.08
C ASN A 103 -25.06 -32.59 -9.27
N LYS A 104 -24.01 -33.21 -9.81
CA LYS A 104 -23.95 -34.68 -9.97
C LYS A 104 -23.23 -35.38 -8.83
N LYS A 105 -22.47 -34.65 -8.01
CA LYS A 105 -21.55 -35.21 -7.01
C LYS A 105 -22.00 -35.01 -5.56
N PHE A 106 -22.85 -34.01 -5.29
CA PHE A 106 -23.30 -33.66 -3.94
C PHE A 106 -24.83 -33.51 -3.89
N SER A 107 -25.41 -33.62 -2.68
CA SER A 107 -26.81 -33.29 -2.45
C SER A 107 -27.09 -31.82 -2.80
N ASN A 108 -28.34 -31.48 -3.17
CA ASN A 108 -28.68 -30.12 -3.58
C ASN A 108 -28.38 -29.09 -2.48
N ASP A 109 -28.60 -29.43 -1.21
CA ASP A 109 -28.33 -28.55 -0.06
C ASP A 109 -26.82 -28.35 0.17
N ALA A 110 -26.02 -29.42 0.06
CA ALA A 110 -24.57 -29.35 0.18
C ALA A 110 -23.95 -28.58 -1.00
N ALA A 111 -24.42 -28.80 -2.23
CA ALA A 111 -23.98 -28.08 -3.41
C ALA A 111 -24.26 -26.58 -3.30
N LEU A 112 -25.42 -26.20 -2.75
CA LEU A 112 -25.81 -24.81 -2.55
C LEU A 112 -24.98 -24.12 -1.45
N LEU A 113 -24.64 -24.85 -0.39
CA LEU A 113 -23.80 -24.36 0.70
C LEU A 113 -22.33 -24.23 0.27
N LEU A 114 -21.80 -25.21 -0.46
CA LEU A 114 -20.47 -25.14 -1.08
C LEU A 114 -20.40 -23.97 -2.08
N TYR A 115 -21.45 -23.75 -2.87
CA TYR A 115 -21.55 -22.58 -3.75
C TYR A 115 -21.50 -21.26 -2.97
N ALA A 116 -22.33 -21.11 -1.95
CA ALA A 116 -22.38 -19.90 -1.14
C ALA A 116 -21.04 -19.62 -0.44
N LEU A 117 -20.41 -20.64 0.14
CA LEU A 117 -19.13 -20.53 0.83
C LEU A 117 -17.98 -20.27 -0.15
N TYR A 118 -18.00 -20.85 -1.35
CA TYR A 118 -17.02 -20.56 -2.39
C TYR A 118 -17.09 -19.09 -2.80
N HIS A 119 -18.28 -18.56 -3.04
CA HIS A 119 -18.45 -17.15 -3.38
C HIS A 119 -18.13 -16.22 -2.19
N GLN A 120 -18.47 -16.60 -0.96
CA GLN A 120 -18.07 -15.85 0.23
C GLN A 120 -16.54 -15.85 0.44
N ALA A 121 -15.86 -16.95 0.10
CA ALA A 121 -14.41 -17.08 0.20
C ALA A 121 -13.66 -16.30 -0.90
N THR A 122 -14.18 -16.29 -2.13
CA THR A 122 -13.50 -15.71 -3.31
C THR A 122 -13.92 -14.28 -3.62
N VAL A 123 -15.16 -13.91 -3.32
CA VAL A 123 -15.75 -12.60 -3.63
C VAL A 123 -16.08 -11.79 -2.37
N GLY A 124 -16.37 -12.45 -1.25
CA GLY A 124 -16.80 -11.80 0.00
C GLY A 124 -18.32 -11.72 0.15
N ALA A 125 -18.82 -10.77 0.94
CA ALA A 125 -20.26 -10.61 1.18
C ALA A 125 -21.04 -10.42 -0.13
N CYS A 126 -22.26 -10.97 -0.20
CA CYS A 126 -23.06 -10.92 -1.42
C CYS A 126 -23.35 -9.47 -1.84
N ASN A 127 -22.73 -9.06 -2.95
CA ASN A 127 -22.86 -7.72 -3.53
C ASN A 127 -23.75 -7.69 -4.78
N VAL A 128 -24.38 -8.83 -5.11
CA VAL A 128 -25.25 -8.98 -6.28
C VAL A 128 -26.66 -8.55 -5.90
N VAL A 129 -27.34 -7.81 -6.78
CA VAL A 129 -28.73 -7.40 -6.57
C VAL A 129 -29.65 -8.63 -6.60
N LYS A 130 -30.65 -8.67 -5.71
CA LYS A 130 -31.61 -9.78 -5.63
C LYS A 130 -32.25 -10.05 -7.01
N PRO A 131 -32.17 -11.28 -7.55
CA PRO A 131 -32.71 -11.61 -8.87
C PRO A 131 -34.23 -11.36 -8.95
N THR A 132 -34.67 -10.69 -10.03
CA THR A 132 -36.08 -10.40 -10.35
C THR A 132 -36.69 -11.38 -11.36
N SER A 133 -35.89 -12.27 -11.93
CA SER A 133 -36.29 -13.35 -12.86
C SER A 133 -36.95 -14.53 -12.12
N TRP A 134 -37.88 -15.24 -12.79
CA TRP A 134 -38.55 -16.46 -12.25
C TRP A 134 -37.64 -17.70 -12.27
N SER A 135 -36.34 -17.55 -11.98
CA SER A 135 -35.38 -18.65 -11.92
C SER A 135 -35.22 -19.14 -10.47
N PRO A 136 -35.79 -20.30 -10.09
CA PRO A 136 -35.72 -20.79 -8.71
C PRO A 136 -34.29 -21.06 -8.26
N VAL A 137 -33.41 -21.46 -9.19
CA VAL A 137 -32.01 -21.80 -8.90
C VAL A 137 -31.19 -20.54 -8.57
N GLU A 138 -31.36 -19.47 -9.35
CA GLU A 138 -30.67 -18.20 -9.10
C GLU A 138 -31.12 -17.55 -7.80
N GLN A 139 -32.42 -17.62 -7.50
CA GLN A 139 -32.98 -17.09 -6.26
C GLN A 139 -32.45 -17.84 -5.04
N THR A 140 -32.30 -19.16 -5.13
CA THR A 140 -31.82 -20.00 -4.03
C THR A 140 -30.31 -19.81 -3.82
N LYS A 141 -29.52 -19.74 -4.91
CA LYS A 141 -28.10 -19.41 -4.86
C LYS A 141 -27.83 -18.03 -4.25
N TRP A 142 -28.59 -17.02 -4.67
CA TRP A 142 -28.49 -15.67 -4.12
C TRP A 142 -28.85 -15.65 -2.63
N THR A 143 -29.95 -16.32 -2.25
CA THR A 143 -30.41 -16.36 -0.85
C THR A 143 -29.38 -17.03 0.05
N SER A 144 -28.75 -18.12 -0.39
CA SER A 144 -27.73 -18.80 0.39
C SER A 144 -26.44 -18.00 0.54
N TRP A 145 -25.98 -17.32 -0.52
CA TRP A 145 -24.79 -16.47 -0.42
C TRP A 145 -25.08 -15.21 0.41
N ASN A 146 -26.20 -14.53 0.18
CA ASN A 146 -26.62 -13.38 0.97
C ASN A 146 -26.86 -13.74 2.46
N GLY A 147 -27.30 -14.97 2.74
CA GLY A 147 -27.49 -15.49 4.10
C GLY A 147 -26.20 -15.66 4.91
N LEU A 148 -25.02 -15.66 4.29
CA LEU A 148 -23.72 -15.70 4.98
C LEU A 148 -23.29 -14.33 5.53
N GLY A 149 -23.93 -13.24 5.09
CA GLY A 149 -23.68 -11.88 5.57
C GLY A 149 -22.20 -11.47 5.48
N ASN A 150 -21.67 -10.94 6.58
CA ASN A 150 -20.28 -10.46 6.68
C ASN A 150 -19.29 -11.55 7.12
N MET A 151 -19.58 -12.82 6.87
CA MET A 151 -18.67 -13.93 7.18
C MET A 151 -17.28 -13.70 6.55
N ALA A 152 -16.22 -13.83 7.35
CA ALA A 152 -14.86 -13.63 6.88
C ALA A 152 -14.49 -14.69 5.82
N SER A 153 -13.77 -14.29 4.77
CA SER A 153 -13.35 -15.19 3.69
C SER A 153 -12.57 -16.41 4.21
N THR A 154 -11.72 -16.24 5.22
CA THR A 154 -10.97 -17.34 5.86
C THR A 154 -11.86 -18.33 6.60
N GLU A 155 -12.95 -17.86 7.19
CA GLU A 155 -13.97 -18.71 7.82
C GLU A 155 -14.78 -19.45 6.76
N ALA A 156 -15.14 -18.79 5.66
CA ALA A 156 -15.79 -19.41 4.52
C ALA A 156 -14.93 -20.50 3.87
N MET A 157 -13.62 -20.29 3.69
CA MET A 157 -12.67 -21.29 3.18
C MET A 157 -12.59 -22.52 4.08
N ARG A 158 -12.47 -22.30 5.41
CA ARG A 158 -12.40 -23.40 6.38
C ARG A 158 -13.70 -24.19 6.45
N LEU A 159 -14.84 -23.50 6.41
CA LEU A 159 -16.15 -24.14 6.37
C LEU A 159 -16.36 -24.91 5.07
N PHE A 160 -15.92 -24.37 3.93
CA PHE A 160 -15.99 -25.04 2.63
C PHE A 160 -15.25 -26.38 2.65
N VAL A 161 -13.98 -26.38 3.08
CA VAL A 161 -13.16 -27.59 3.17
C VAL A 161 -13.73 -28.56 4.20
N LYS A 162 -14.20 -28.06 5.35
CA LYS A 162 -14.81 -28.90 6.39
C LYS A 162 -16.10 -29.57 5.90
N ILE A 163 -16.94 -28.86 5.16
CA ILE A 163 -18.17 -29.43 4.59
C ILE A 163 -17.82 -30.44 3.50
N LEU A 164 -16.78 -30.16 2.68
CA LEU A 164 -16.29 -31.14 1.72
C LEU A 164 -15.75 -32.41 2.40
N GLU A 165 -15.05 -32.28 3.52
CA GLU A 165 -14.56 -33.41 4.32
C GLU A 165 -15.70 -34.21 4.98
N GLU A 166 -16.78 -33.54 5.38
CA GLU A 166 -17.98 -34.18 5.92
C GLU A 166 -18.77 -34.92 4.80
N GLU A 167 -18.81 -34.37 3.58
CA GLU A 167 -19.55 -34.96 2.44
C GLU A 167 -18.76 -36.03 1.67
N ASP A 168 -17.44 -35.88 1.53
CA ASP A 168 -16.54 -36.83 0.86
C ASP A 168 -15.18 -36.91 1.59
N PRO A 169 -15.06 -37.76 2.64
CA PRO A 169 -13.85 -37.88 3.44
C PRO A 169 -12.59 -38.29 2.66
N GLU A 170 -12.74 -38.87 1.46
CA GLU A 170 -11.63 -39.31 0.60
C GLU A 170 -11.26 -38.28 -0.48
N TRP A 171 -11.83 -37.08 -0.43
CA TRP A 171 -11.62 -36.05 -1.46
C TRP A 171 -10.14 -35.73 -1.70
N TYR A 172 -9.33 -35.72 -0.63
CA TYR A 172 -7.91 -35.35 -0.69
C TYR A 172 -7.07 -36.40 -1.44
N SER A 173 -7.32 -37.68 -1.19
CA SER A 173 -6.66 -38.80 -1.88
C SER A 173 -7.04 -38.91 -3.35
N ARG A 174 -8.24 -38.45 -3.72
CA ARG A 174 -8.71 -38.39 -5.12
C ARG A 174 -8.29 -37.11 -5.84
N ALA A 175 -7.96 -36.06 -5.09
CA ALA A 175 -7.41 -34.82 -5.63
C ALA A 175 -5.91 -34.93 -5.92
N SER A 176 -5.17 -35.79 -5.21
CA SER A 176 -3.73 -36.03 -5.46
C SER A 176 -3.44 -36.68 -6.81
N ASP A 177 -4.40 -37.38 -7.43
CA ASP A 177 -4.25 -37.91 -8.80
C ASP A 177 -4.26 -36.80 -9.88
N PHE A 178 -4.59 -35.54 -9.51
CA PHE A 178 -4.57 -34.38 -10.40
C PHE A 178 -3.34 -33.47 -10.21
N ILE A 179 -2.42 -33.79 -9.29
CA ILE A 179 -1.21 -33.01 -9.01
C ILE A 179 0.00 -33.77 -9.57
N SER A 180 0.54 -33.31 -10.69
CA SER A 180 1.82 -33.82 -11.22
C SER A 180 2.98 -33.26 -10.37
N GLU A 181 3.77 -34.13 -9.74
CA GLU A 181 5.03 -33.75 -9.06
C GLU A 181 6.12 -33.35 -10.07
N PRO A 182 7.02 -32.40 -9.74
CA PRO A 182 8.22 -32.11 -10.52
C PRO A 182 9.36 -33.10 -10.18
N PRO A 183 10.18 -33.54 -11.15
CA PRO A 183 11.27 -34.45 -10.89
C PRO A 183 12.46 -33.74 -10.21
N VAL A 184 13.03 -34.46 -9.24
CA VAL A 184 14.30 -34.18 -8.56
C VAL A 184 15.44 -34.57 -9.51
N ASP A 185 16.36 -33.65 -9.81
CA ASP A 185 17.66 -34.00 -10.40
C ASP A 185 18.79 -33.59 -9.45
N VAL A 186 19.48 -34.62 -8.96
CA VAL A 186 20.81 -34.55 -8.35
C VAL A 186 21.83 -34.63 -9.49
N GLU A 187 22.79 -33.72 -9.46
CA GLU A 187 23.98 -33.70 -10.31
C GLU A 187 24.62 -35.08 -10.46
N MET A 188 25.14 -35.40 -11.65
CA MET A 188 26.52 -35.89 -11.77
C MET A 188 27.06 -35.89 -13.20
N ASN A 189 28.36 -35.63 -13.23
CA ASN A 189 29.31 -35.61 -14.32
C ASN A 189 29.21 -36.73 -15.37
N HIS A 190 29.68 -36.36 -16.57
CA HIS A 190 30.09 -37.24 -17.67
C HIS A 190 30.91 -38.47 -17.22
N ASN A 191 30.61 -39.62 -17.84
CA ASN A 191 31.40 -40.28 -18.90
C ASN A 191 31.45 -41.80 -18.72
N SER A 192 30.82 -42.56 -19.65
CA SER A 192 31.34 -43.82 -20.25
C SER A 192 30.26 -44.60 -21.01
N LYS A 193 30.24 -44.40 -22.33
CA LYS A 193 30.34 -45.43 -23.40
C LYS A 193 29.98 -46.90 -23.04
N ALA A 194 28.89 -47.43 -23.62
CA ALA A 194 28.85 -48.70 -24.41
C ALA A 194 27.44 -49.14 -24.87
N GLU A 195 27.26 -49.20 -26.20
CA GLU A 195 26.60 -50.23 -27.04
C GLU A 195 25.12 -50.67 -26.87
N LEU A 196 24.25 -49.98 -27.62
CA LEU A 196 23.40 -50.43 -28.77
C LEU A 196 23.05 -51.92 -29.00
N LEU A 197 21.73 -52.18 -29.16
CA LEU A 197 21.05 -53.02 -30.19
C LEU A 197 19.56 -52.55 -30.20
N THR A 198 18.78 -52.28 -31.27
CA THR A 198 18.92 -52.35 -32.73
C THR A 198 17.72 -51.66 -33.40
N LYS A 199 18.00 -50.99 -34.55
CA LYS A 199 17.20 -50.84 -35.80
C LYS A 199 15.87 -50.06 -35.76
N SER A 200 15.53 -49.22 -36.75
CA SER A 200 16.22 -48.77 -37.98
C SER A 200 15.47 -47.56 -38.55
N GLU A 201 16.26 -46.58 -39.02
CA GLU A 201 16.20 -45.83 -40.30
C GLU A 201 14.87 -45.16 -40.72
N VAL A 202 14.86 -43.90 -41.19
CA VAL A 202 15.68 -43.35 -42.28
C VAL A 202 16.14 -41.91 -42.02
N THR A 203 17.38 -41.68 -42.45
CA THR A 203 18.29 -40.55 -42.28
C THR A 203 18.05 -39.32 -43.15
N PRO A 204 18.55 -38.14 -42.71
CA PRO A 204 19.00 -37.02 -43.52
C PRO A 204 20.50 -37.16 -43.90
N SER A 205 20.97 -36.44 -44.92
CA SER A 205 22.42 -36.30 -45.24
C SER A 205 22.84 -34.87 -44.86
N GLU A 206 23.71 -34.63 -43.86
CA GLU A 206 25.18 -34.82 -43.79
C GLU A 206 25.93 -34.20 -44.98
N THR A 207 27.02 -33.45 -44.82
CA THR A 207 28.31 -33.83 -44.18
C THR A 207 29.14 -32.53 -44.02
N ARG A 208 29.70 -32.18 -42.85
CA ARG A 208 30.98 -32.58 -42.21
C ARG A 208 32.23 -31.75 -42.63
N THR A 209 32.96 -31.36 -41.59
CA THR A 209 34.27 -30.67 -41.43
C THR A 209 35.45 -31.36 -42.15
N VAL A 210 36.67 -30.84 -42.38
CA VAL A 210 37.67 -30.03 -41.61
C VAL A 210 38.73 -29.42 -42.63
N PRO A 211 39.99 -28.99 -42.29
CA PRO A 211 40.56 -27.62 -42.36
C PRO A 211 41.65 -27.38 -43.45
N THR A 212 42.16 -26.14 -43.62
CA THR A 212 43.54 -25.86 -44.11
C THR A 212 43.97 -24.38 -43.99
N GLU A 213 45.29 -24.17 -43.99
CA GLU A 213 46.10 -22.98 -43.67
C GLU A 213 46.06 -21.79 -44.66
N ASN A 214 46.48 -20.63 -44.12
CA ASN A 214 47.26 -19.51 -44.71
C ASN A 214 46.79 -18.74 -45.97
N GLY A 215 46.71 -17.41 -45.82
CA GLY A 215 47.08 -16.47 -46.89
C GLY A 215 46.28 -15.17 -47.03
N ASN A 216 46.84 -14.07 -46.47
CA ASN A 216 46.81 -12.67 -46.94
C ASN A 216 45.50 -11.87 -47.14
N SER A 217 45.40 -10.84 -46.29
CA SER A 217 45.12 -9.41 -46.56
C SER A 217 44.25 -9.02 -47.76
N LEU A 218 43.14 -8.33 -47.47
CA LEU A 218 42.88 -7.02 -48.08
C LEU A 218 42.04 -6.16 -47.12
N GLU A 219 42.60 -5.02 -46.75
CA GLU A 219 41.90 -3.91 -46.12
C GLU A 219 40.76 -3.44 -47.01
N THR A 220 39.59 -3.20 -46.42
CA THR A 220 38.68 -2.15 -46.87
C THR A 220 38.22 -1.39 -45.64
N GLN A 221 38.75 -0.17 -45.53
CA GLN A 221 38.25 0.87 -44.63
C GLN A 221 36.80 1.16 -45.00
N ASP A 222 35.92 1.21 -44.00
CA ASP A 222 34.76 2.11 -44.09
C ASP A 222 34.38 2.63 -42.71
N LYS A 223 34.84 3.86 -42.48
CA LYS A 223 34.19 4.97 -41.77
C LYS A 223 33.65 4.68 -40.39
N ASP A 224 34.46 5.11 -39.41
CA ASP A 224 34.02 5.55 -38.10
C ASP A 224 32.83 6.52 -38.25
N ILE A 225 31.63 6.01 -38.03
CA ILE A 225 30.53 6.83 -37.53
C ILE A 225 30.85 6.98 -36.05
N VAL A 226 31.47 8.11 -35.69
CA VAL A 226 31.43 8.62 -34.33
C VAL A 226 29.96 8.89 -34.05
N VAL A 227 29.28 7.90 -33.49
CA VAL A 227 28.03 8.11 -32.79
C VAL A 227 28.47 8.84 -31.53
N GLU A 228 28.28 10.17 -31.52
CA GLU A 228 28.26 10.91 -30.26
C GLU A 228 27.32 10.17 -29.32
N GLU A 229 27.92 9.59 -28.29
CA GLU A 229 27.24 8.89 -27.22
C GLU A 229 26.40 9.93 -26.48
N VAL A 230 25.13 10.05 -26.88
CA VAL A 230 24.15 10.86 -26.14
C VAL A 230 24.12 10.33 -24.73
N SER A 231 24.50 11.16 -23.76
CA SER A 231 24.50 10.83 -22.35
C SER A 231 23.13 10.24 -21.96
N PRO A 232 23.06 9.06 -21.32
CA PRO A 232 21.80 8.44 -20.88
C PRO A 232 21.00 9.24 -19.82
N ALA A 233 21.35 10.51 -19.58
CA ALA A 233 20.92 11.35 -18.46
C ALA A 233 20.05 12.56 -18.88
N ASP A 234 19.69 12.69 -20.16
CA ASP A 234 19.01 13.89 -20.69
C ASP A 234 17.50 13.72 -20.94
N VAL A 235 16.93 12.54 -20.69
CA VAL A 235 15.50 12.27 -20.89
C VAL A 235 14.79 12.16 -19.53
N TYR A 236 13.82 13.05 -19.31
CA TYR A 236 12.97 13.02 -18.12
C TYR A 236 11.87 11.97 -18.22
N ASP A 237 11.42 11.47 -17.07
CA ASP A 237 10.27 10.57 -16.92
C ASP A 237 10.39 9.26 -17.72
N GLN A 238 11.62 8.84 -18.03
CA GLN A 238 11.91 7.59 -18.69
C GLN A 238 12.95 6.79 -17.91
N TRP A 239 12.69 5.49 -17.76
CA TRP A 239 13.65 4.57 -17.17
C TRP A 239 14.75 4.20 -18.16
N VAL A 240 15.99 4.25 -17.69
CA VAL A 240 17.19 3.89 -18.43
C VAL A 240 18.04 2.94 -17.59
N ALA A 241 18.59 1.90 -18.21
CA ALA A 241 19.54 1.00 -17.55
C ALA A 241 20.97 1.51 -17.80
N PRO A 242 21.65 2.11 -16.80
CA PRO A 242 23.03 2.55 -16.97
C PRO A 242 23.98 1.35 -17.11
N SER A 243 25.09 1.57 -17.81
CA SER A 243 26.19 0.60 -17.89
C SER A 243 26.86 0.47 -16.51
N VAL A 244 26.65 -0.68 -15.86
CA VAL A 244 27.27 -0.99 -14.56
C VAL A 244 28.50 -1.86 -14.72
N SER A 245 29.50 -1.65 -13.86
CA SER A 245 30.76 -2.41 -13.84
C SER A 245 31.04 -2.98 -12.44
N GLY A 246 32.13 -3.75 -12.30
CA GLY A 246 32.54 -4.35 -11.02
C GLY A 246 31.82 -5.67 -10.68
N PRO A 247 32.12 -6.27 -9.51
CA PRO A 247 31.49 -7.50 -9.03
C PRO A 247 30.01 -7.30 -8.70
N SER A 248 29.14 -7.51 -9.69
CA SER A 248 27.70 -7.38 -9.51
C SER A 248 27.17 -8.29 -8.39
N PRO A 249 26.24 -7.80 -7.55
CA PRO A 249 25.50 -8.62 -6.61
C PRO A 249 24.71 -9.72 -7.32
N LYS A 250 24.46 -10.83 -6.62
CA LYS A 250 23.47 -11.84 -7.05
C LYS A 250 22.09 -11.19 -7.24
N PRO A 251 21.31 -11.62 -8.25
CA PRO A 251 19.91 -11.24 -8.40
C PRO A 251 19.11 -11.50 -7.13
N ARG A 252 18.30 -10.55 -6.68
CA ARG A 252 17.65 -10.62 -5.36
C ARG A 252 16.40 -9.75 -5.30
N TYR A 253 15.54 -10.05 -4.34
CA TYR A 253 14.38 -9.23 -3.98
C TYR A 253 14.25 -9.19 -2.44
N GLU A 254 13.44 -8.27 -1.92
CA GLU A 254 13.27 -8.03 -0.49
C GLU A 254 14.59 -7.72 0.25
N HIS A 255 15.59 -7.23 -0.48
CA HIS A 255 16.78 -6.62 0.11
C HIS A 255 16.45 -5.20 0.57
N ALA A 256 17.28 -4.66 1.45
CA ALA A 256 17.19 -3.26 1.83
C ALA A 256 18.31 -2.46 1.16
N ALA A 257 18.02 -1.21 0.83
CA ALA A 257 18.99 -0.29 0.26
C ALA A 257 18.93 1.08 0.93
N ALA A 258 20.08 1.73 1.06
CA ALA A 258 20.21 3.10 1.56
C ALA A 258 21.36 3.81 0.86
N VAL A 259 21.29 5.13 0.76
CA VAL A 259 22.34 5.96 0.16
C VAL A 259 23.05 6.74 1.26
N ILE A 260 24.38 6.68 1.25
CA ILE A 260 25.26 7.56 2.02
C ILE A 260 26.26 8.16 1.03
N ASP A 261 26.30 9.49 0.98
CA ASP A 261 27.04 10.25 -0.03
C ASP A 261 26.67 9.78 -1.45
N ASP A 262 27.67 9.49 -2.29
CA ASP A 262 27.49 9.00 -3.67
C ASP A 262 27.41 7.47 -3.77
N LYS A 263 27.11 6.75 -2.68
CA LYS A 263 27.11 5.28 -2.66
C LYS A 263 25.77 4.73 -2.20
N MET A 264 25.20 3.88 -3.04
CA MET A 264 24.05 3.05 -2.69
C MET A 264 24.55 1.73 -2.07
N TYR A 265 24.17 1.48 -0.83
CA TYR A 265 24.45 0.25 -0.11
C TYR A 265 23.24 -0.67 -0.19
N VAL A 266 23.47 -1.95 -0.50
CA VAL A 266 22.46 -3.01 -0.57
C VAL A 266 22.83 -4.12 0.40
N PHE A 267 21.92 -4.46 1.29
CA PHE A 267 22.10 -5.50 2.29
C PHE A 267 21.00 -6.57 2.20
N GLY A 268 21.41 -7.82 2.34
CA GLY A 268 20.52 -8.98 2.43
C GLY A 268 19.66 -9.21 1.19
N GLY A 269 18.43 -9.67 1.42
CA GLY A 269 17.47 -10.08 0.39
C GLY A 269 17.39 -11.59 0.22
N ASN A 270 16.54 -12.01 -0.69
CA ASN A 270 16.25 -13.41 -0.96
C ASN A 270 16.62 -13.77 -2.41
N HIS A 271 17.26 -14.93 -2.57
CA HIS A 271 17.55 -15.54 -3.85
C HIS A 271 17.31 -17.05 -3.77
N ASN A 272 16.37 -17.56 -4.58
CA ASN A 272 16.02 -18.99 -4.60
C ASN A 272 15.66 -19.56 -3.21
N GLY A 273 14.90 -18.80 -2.42
CA GLY A 273 14.47 -19.19 -1.07
C GLY A 273 15.58 -19.14 -0.03
N ARG A 274 16.75 -18.58 -0.36
CA ARG A 274 17.85 -18.37 0.59
C ARG A 274 18.01 -16.90 0.88
N TYR A 275 17.96 -16.56 2.16
CA TYR A 275 18.32 -15.23 2.62
C TYR A 275 19.81 -14.98 2.48
N LEU A 276 20.16 -13.74 2.19
CA LEU A 276 21.51 -13.27 1.98
C LEU A 276 21.96 -12.40 3.17
N SER A 277 23.27 -12.30 3.38
CA SER A 277 23.90 -11.46 4.42
C SER A 277 25.07 -10.64 3.87
N ASP A 278 25.23 -10.58 2.54
CA ASP A 278 26.27 -9.77 1.92
C ASP A 278 25.87 -8.29 1.89
N LEU A 279 26.86 -7.42 2.12
CA LEU A 279 26.76 -5.98 1.96
C LEU A 279 27.49 -5.56 0.67
N GLN A 280 26.77 -4.91 -0.22
CA GLN A 280 27.21 -4.52 -1.54
C GLN A 280 27.09 -3.00 -1.66
N ALA A 281 28.01 -2.36 -2.37
CA ALA A 281 27.97 -0.91 -2.59
C ALA A 281 28.10 -0.60 -4.08
N LEU A 282 27.18 0.21 -4.60
CA LEU A 282 27.22 0.78 -5.94
C LEU A 282 27.62 2.25 -5.84
N SER A 283 28.74 2.62 -6.47
CA SER A 283 29.09 4.02 -6.69
C SER A 283 28.13 4.63 -7.72
N LEU A 284 27.34 5.62 -7.33
CA LEU A 284 26.38 6.29 -8.20
C LEU A 284 27.03 7.33 -9.11
N ARG A 285 28.32 7.62 -8.88
CA ARG A 285 29.14 8.49 -9.74
C ARG A 285 29.79 7.72 -10.88
N THR A 286 30.28 6.51 -10.61
CA THR A 286 31.04 5.68 -11.57
C THR A 286 30.27 4.46 -12.07
N TRP A 287 29.08 4.18 -11.50
CA TRP A 287 28.28 2.98 -11.77
C TRP A 287 29.06 1.67 -11.57
N GLU A 288 29.94 1.66 -10.56
CA GLU A 288 30.78 0.51 -10.22
C GLU A 288 30.31 -0.15 -8.93
N TRP A 289 30.02 -1.45 -9.01
CA TRP A 289 29.75 -2.29 -7.85
C TRP A 289 31.03 -2.66 -7.11
N SER A 290 30.94 -2.76 -5.80
CA SER A 290 31.98 -3.28 -4.93
C SER A 290 31.36 -4.08 -3.80
N LYS A 291 32.01 -5.18 -3.42
CA LYS A 291 31.62 -5.95 -2.25
C LYS A 291 32.30 -5.36 -1.02
N ILE A 292 31.53 -5.08 0.03
CA ILE A 292 32.08 -4.61 1.29
C ILE A 292 32.53 -5.82 2.13
N GLU A 293 33.82 -5.89 2.42
CA GLU A 293 34.37 -6.91 3.32
C GLU A 293 34.12 -6.52 4.77
N VAL A 294 33.22 -7.27 5.40
CA VAL A 294 32.93 -7.13 6.83
C VAL A 294 34.12 -7.66 7.62
N LYS A 295 34.71 -6.81 8.46
CA LYS A 295 35.77 -7.23 9.38
C LYS A 295 35.16 -7.98 10.55
N THR A 296 35.61 -9.21 10.75
CA THR A 296 35.29 -9.96 11.96
C THR A 296 36.40 -9.82 12.99
N ASP A 297 36.42 -8.75 13.78
CA ASP A 297 37.31 -8.70 14.95
C ASP A 297 36.82 -9.70 16.01
N ALA A 298 37.76 -10.53 16.49
CA ALA A 298 37.53 -11.71 17.32
C ALA A 298 36.86 -11.43 18.70
N GLU A 299 36.75 -10.16 19.10
CA GLU A 299 36.19 -9.77 20.40
C GLU A 299 34.92 -8.89 20.31
N ALA A 300 34.53 -8.38 19.12
CA ALA A 300 33.46 -7.37 19.02
C ALA A 300 32.55 -7.45 17.78
N SER A 301 32.91 -8.21 16.74
CA SER A 301 32.13 -8.24 15.49
C SER A 301 31.01 -9.28 15.55
N LEU A 302 29.79 -8.85 15.23
CA LEU A 302 28.64 -9.75 15.10
C LEU A 302 28.56 -10.32 13.69
N GLU A 303 28.46 -11.64 13.59
CA GLU A 303 28.02 -12.28 12.36
C GLU A 303 26.52 -12.02 12.18
N VAL A 304 26.16 -11.25 11.15
CA VAL A 304 24.76 -10.89 10.92
C VAL A 304 24.06 -12.02 10.19
N ALA A 305 23.01 -12.55 10.83
CA ALA A 305 22.14 -13.56 10.24
C ALA A 305 21.59 -13.09 8.88
N PRO A 306 21.60 -13.95 7.84
CA PRO A 306 20.97 -13.64 6.57
C PRO A 306 19.50 -13.30 6.72
N CYS A 307 19.05 -12.23 6.04
CA CYS A 307 17.70 -11.71 6.18
C CYS A 307 17.11 -11.14 4.88
N ALA A 308 15.78 -11.03 4.84
CA ALA A 308 14.99 -10.39 3.78
C ALA A 308 13.76 -9.68 4.38
N GLY A 309 13.20 -8.69 3.69
CA GLY A 309 12.04 -7.92 4.14
C GLY A 309 12.35 -6.98 5.31
N HIS A 310 13.63 -6.64 5.51
CA HIS A 310 14.12 -5.68 6.50
C HIS A 310 14.23 -4.28 5.88
N SER A 311 14.54 -3.28 6.71
CA SER A 311 14.83 -1.92 6.26
C SER A 311 16.26 -1.53 6.61
N LEU A 312 16.86 -0.69 5.76
CA LEU A 312 18.20 -0.13 5.92
C LEU A 312 18.09 1.39 5.92
N ILE A 313 18.64 2.03 6.94
CA ILE A 313 18.51 3.46 7.16
C ILE A 313 19.91 4.06 7.28
N ALA A 314 20.18 5.09 6.49
CA ALA A 314 21.40 5.89 6.62
C ALA A 314 21.30 6.75 7.89
N TRP A 315 22.33 6.70 8.74
CA TRP A 315 22.36 7.41 10.02
C TRP A 315 23.74 8.05 10.27
N GLU A 316 23.74 9.30 10.76
CA GLU A 316 24.96 10.06 11.12
C GLU A 316 26.03 10.13 10.01
N GLY A 317 25.66 9.94 8.73
CA GLY A 317 26.56 9.98 7.58
C GLY A 317 27.61 8.85 7.50
N ASN A 318 27.67 7.94 8.47
CA ASN A 318 28.67 6.86 8.50
C ASN A 318 28.13 5.50 8.97
N LYS A 319 26.85 5.43 9.37
CA LYS A 319 26.24 4.19 9.86
C LYS A 319 25.05 3.79 9.00
N LEU A 320 24.91 2.49 8.80
CA LEU A 320 23.72 1.88 8.21
C LEU A 320 23.00 1.09 9.30
N ILE A 321 21.80 1.54 9.66
CA ILE A 321 20.94 0.84 10.62
C ILE A 321 20.09 -0.19 9.87
N SER A 322 20.28 -1.46 10.16
CA SER A 322 19.44 -2.57 9.70
C SER A 322 18.45 -2.95 10.81
N ILE A 323 17.17 -3.00 10.46
CA ILE A 323 16.09 -3.27 11.41
C ILE A 323 15.00 -4.14 10.78
N ALA A 324 14.39 -4.99 11.61
CA ALA A 324 13.37 -5.97 11.22
C ALA A 324 13.86 -6.98 10.16
N GLY A 325 12.93 -7.63 9.47
CA GLY A 325 13.16 -8.66 8.46
C GLY A 325 13.01 -10.09 8.96
N HIS A 326 12.76 -10.98 8.00
CA HIS A 326 12.74 -12.41 8.19
C HIS A 326 14.15 -12.99 8.17
N THR A 327 14.45 -13.82 9.16
CA THR A 327 15.63 -14.68 9.20
C THR A 327 15.19 -16.14 9.19
N LYS A 328 16.13 -17.06 8.93
CA LYS A 328 15.85 -18.50 8.99
C LYS A 328 15.42 -18.92 10.41
N ASP A 329 16.13 -18.40 11.40
CA ASP A 329 15.88 -18.61 12.81
C ASP A 329 15.42 -17.25 13.39
N PRO A 330 14.10 -16.99 13.41
CA PRO A 330 13.57 -15.70 13.83
C PRO A 330 13.78 -15.49 15.32
N THR A 331 14.22 -14.28 15.67
CA THR A 331 14.19 -13.80 17.05
C THR A 331 12.74 -13.50 17.45
N GLU A 332 12.40 -13.62 18.73
CA GLU A 332 11.07 -13.24 19.20
C GLU A 332 10.85 -11.72 19.10
N LEU A 333 11.88 -10.96 19.47
CA LEU A 333 11.84 -9.49 19.48
C LEU A 333 12.67 -8.91 18.34
N MET A 334 12.25 -7.74 17.88
CA MET A 334 12.96 -6.97 16.86
C MET A 334 14.33 -6.51 17.37
N GLN A 335 15.37 -6.77 16.58
CA GLN A 335 16.73 -6.31 16.85
C GLN A 335 17.11 -5.14 15.96
N VAL A 336 17.93 -4.24 16.49
CA VAL A 336 18.50 -3.10 15.77
C VAL A 336 20.00 -3.34 15.61
N LYS A 337 20.48 -3.37 14.38
CA LYS A 337 21.89 -3.61 14.05
C LYS A 337 22.44 -2.39 13.31
N ALA A 338 23.67 -2.01 13.58
CA ALA A 338 24.34 -0.94 12.85
C ALA A 338 25.62 -1.47 12.20
N PHE A 339 25.80 -1.14 10.93
CA PHE A 339 27.09 -1.27 10.25
C PHE A 339 27.80 0.08 10.25
N ASP A 340 29.01 0.11 10.76
CA ASP A 340 29.87 1.29 10.72
C ASP A 340 30.78 1.23 9.48
N LEU A 341 30.68 2.24 8.60
CA LEU A 341 31.41 2.30 7.34
C LEU A 341 32.90 2.68 7.51
N GLN A 342 33.31 3.22 8.66
CA GLN A 342 34.73 3.49 8.96
C GLN A 342 35.45 2.23 9.41
N THR A 343 34.82 1.47 10.31
CA THR A 343 35.43 0.25 10.85
C THR A 343 35.14 -0.99 10.00
N ASN A 344 34.11 -0.94 9.15
CA ASN A 344 33.53 -2.08 8.43
C ASN A 344 33.07 -3.21 9.35
N THR A 345 32.44 -2.87 10.48
CA THR A 345 31.98 -3.83 11.47
C THR A 345 30.49 -3.68 11.76
N TRP A 346 29.84 -4.82 12.02
CA TRP A 346 28.47 -4.86 12.53
C TRP A 346 28.45 -4.86 14.05
N SER A 347 27.50 -4.11 14.61
CA SER A 347 27.23 -4.06 16.05
C SER A 347 25.73 -4.17 16.32
N ASN A 348 25.35 -4.81 17.44
CA ASN A 348 23.98 -4.75 17.94
C ASN A 348 23.83 -3.43 18.68
N MET A 349 22.84 -2.63 18.29
CA MET A 349 22.52 -1.43 19.04
C MET A 349 21.67 -1.81 20.25
N LYS A 350 22.12 -1.38 21.43
CA LYS A 350 21.34 -1.57 22.65
C LYS A 350 20.11 -0.66 22.60
N THR A 351 18.94 -1.26 22.77
CA THR A 351 17.66 -0.56 22.84
C THR A 351 17.01 -0.73 24.21
N TYR A 352 16.10 0.17 24.53
CA TYR A 352 15.37 0.26 25.78
C TYR A 352 13.86 0.26 25.51
N GLY A 353 13.03 0.15 26.56
CA GLY A 353 11.58 0.06 26.41
C GLY A 353 11.12 -1.35 26.03
N LYS A 354 10.03 -1.45 25.28
CA LYS A 354 9.42 -2.73 24.85
C LYS A 354 9.57 -2.88 23.34
N PRO A 355 10.60 -3.60 22.85
CA PRO A 355 10.76 -3.84 21.42
C PRO A 355 9.55 -4.61 20.85
N PRO A 356 9.11 -4.28 19.63
CA PRO A 356 8.05 -5.02 18.98
C PRO A 356 8.45 -6.45 18.63
N VAL A 357 7.45 -7.31 18.35
CA VAL A 357 7.69 -8.64 17.79
C VAL A 357 8.48 -8.55 16.48
N SER A 358 9.41 -9.48 16.28
CA SER A 358 10.15 -9.59 15.02
C SER A 358 9.22 -9.88 13.85
N ARG A 359 9.46 -9.20 12.72
CA ARG A 359 8.57 -9.17 11.56
C ARG A 359 9.32 -8.81 10.29
N GLY A 360 8.77 -9.14 9.14
CA GLY A 360 9.22 -8.68 7.82
C GLY A 360 8.09 -8.01 7.04
N GLY A 361 8.44 -7.28 5.97
CA GLY A 361 7.46 -6.58 5.13
C GLY A 361 6.78 -5.39 5.82
N GLN A 362 7.32 -4.92 6.93
CA GLN A 362 6.94 -3.66 7.57
C GLN A 362 7.47 -2.44 6.80
N SER A 363 6.82 -1.29 6.94
CA SER A 363 7.45 -0.03 6.57
C SER A 363 8.25 0.53 7.76
N VAL A 364 9.42 1.11 7.48
CA VAL A 364 10.20 1.89 8.44
C VAL A 364 10.50 3.25 7.81
N THR A 365 10.08 4.32 8.46
CA THR A 365 10.27 5.70 7.98
C THR A 365 10.97 6.54 9.03
N LEU A 366 11.90 7.39 8.61
CA LEU A 366 12.58 8.34 9.49
C LEU A 366 11.81 9.66 9.49
N ALA A 367 11.42 10.14 10.67
CA ALA A 367 10.85 11.46 10.91
C ALA A 367 11.66 12.15 12.01
N GLY A 368 12.36 13.23 11.67
CA GLY A 368 13.39 13.80 12.55
C GLY A 368 14.40 12.75 13.02
N THR A 369 14.43 12.46 14.33
CA THR A 369 15.31 11.46 14.96
C THR A 369 14.59 10.16 15.33
N SER A 370 13.35 9.96 14.87
CA SER A 370 12.53 8.81 15.22
C SER A 370 12.30 7.91 14.02
N LEU A 371 12.49 6.60 14.21
CA LEU A 371 12.04 5.58 13.26
C LEU A 371 10.60 5.20 13.59
N ILE A 372 9.72 5.30 12.61
CA ILE A 372 8.32 4.92 12.72
C ILE A 372 8.12 3.61 11.96
N ILE A 373 7.69 2.57 12.67
CA ILE A 373 7.49 1.22 12.17
C ILE A 373 5.98 0.95 12.14
N PHE A 374 5.46 0.52 10.99
CA PHE A 374 4.05 0.15 10.84
C PHE A 374 3.89 -1.22 10.17
N GLY A 375 2.95 -2.01 10.72
CA GLY A 375 2.49 -3.26 10.12
C GLY A 375 3.55 -4.35 9.99
N GLY A 376 3.49 -5.10 8.88
CA GLY A 376 4.36 -6.24 8.59
C GLY A 376 3.75 -7.59 8.99
N GLN A 377 4.57 -8.63 8.94
CA GLN A 377 4.18 -10.01 9.23
C GLN A 377 5.16 -10.66 10.20
N ASP A 378 4.64 -11.25 11.29
CA ASP A 378 5.46 -11.98 12.26
C ASP A 378 5.87 -13.39 11.78
N ALA A 379 6.70 -14.09 12.57
CA ALA A 379 7.12 -15.45 12.26
C ALA A 379 5.96 -16.48 12.22
N ASN A 380 4.82 -16.17 12.85
CA ASN A 380 3.61 -17.00 12.84
C ASN A 380 2.70 -16.69 11.63
N ARG A 381 3.15 -15.85 10.70
CA ARG A 381 2.40 -15.35 9.54
C ARG A 381 1.19 -14.47 9.92
N THR A 382 1.20 -13.92 11.12
CA THR A 382 0.21 -12.95 11.59
C THR A 382 0.56 -11.60 10.97
N LEU A 383 -0.38 -11.06 10.20
CA LEU A 383 -0.28 -9.69 9.70
C LEU A 383 -0.59 -8.72 10.84
N LEU A 384 0.13 -7.60 10.85
CA LEU A 384 0.10 -6.62 11.92
C LEU A 384 -0.35 -5.25 11.38
N ASN A 385 -0.86 -4.40 12.26
CA ASN A 385 -1.22 -3.00 12.00
C ASN A 385 -0.93 -2.09 13.21
N ASP A 386 -0.02 -2.52 14.08
CA ASP A 386 0.50 -1.73 15.19
C ASP A 386 1.48 -0.66 14.68
N LEU A 387 1.60 0.41 15.46
CA LEU A 387 2.52 1.52 15.24
C LEU A 387 3.55 1.52 16.38
N ASN A 388 4.83 1.42 16.04
CA ASN A 388 5.92 1.48 17.01
C ASN A 388 6.89 2.58 16.61
N ILE A 389 7.43 3.29 17.59
CA ILE A 389 8.43 4.33 17.39
C ILE A 389 9.71 3.93 18.11
N LEU A 390 10.84 4.03 17.42
CA LEU A 390 12.17 3.98 18.01
C LEU A 390 12.82 5.35 17.90
N ASP A 391 12.99 6.02 19.05
CA ASP A 391 13.78 7.24 19.13
C ASP A 391 15.28 6.88 19.01
N LEU A 392 15.98 7.43 18.02
CA LEU A 392 17.39 7.13 17.76
C LEU A 392 18.38 7.89 18.65
N GLU A 393 17.95 8.95 19.34
CA GLU A 393 18.79 9.65 20.31
C GLU A 393 18.84 8.87 21.64
N THR A 394 17.69 8.40 22.10
CA THR A 394 17.56 7.67 23.37
C THR A 394 17.63 6.15 23.21
N MET A 395 17.46 5.66 21.98
CA MET A 395 17.35 4.24 21.64
C MET A 395 16.19 3.54 22.37
N THR A 396 15.07 4.25 22.57
CA THR A 396 13.91 3.75 23.33
C THR A 396 12.75 3.43 22.40
N TRP A 397 12.11 2.29 22.64
CA TRP A 397 10.91 1.83 21.94
C TRP A 397 9.63 2.24 22.66
N ASP A 398 8.70 2.78 21.89
CA ASP A 398 7.34 3.11 22.31
C ASP A 398 6.31 2.49 21.36
N GLU A 399 5.35 1.74 21.93
CA GLU A 399 4.16 1.25 21.23
C GLU A 399 3.09 2.34 21.31
N ILE A 400 2.62 2.83 20.16
CA ILE A 400 1.75 4.00 20.09
C ILE A 400 0.33 3.59 19.78
N ASP A 401 -0.57 3.88 20.72
CA ASP A 401 -2.00 3.81 20.47
C ASP A 401 -2.42 4.94 19.54
N THR A 402 -3.20 4.59 18.52
CA THR A 402 -3.68 5.55 17.52
C THR A 402 -5.20 5.67 17.55
N LEU A 403 -5.68 6.84 17.16
CA LEU A 403 -7.10 7.17 17.06
C LEU A 403 -7.58 7.08 15.60
N GLY A 404 -8.90 6.98 15.40
CA GLY A 404 -9.49 6.92 14.07
C GLY A 404 -9.53 5.50 13.50
N ILE A 405 -9.64 5.39 12.16
CA ILE A 405 -9.72 4.10 11.46
C ILE A 405 -8.32 3.80 10.91
N SER A 406 -7.57 2.98 11.63
CA SER A 406 -6.23 2.57 11.19
C SER A 406 -6.29 1.70 9.93
N PRO A 407 -5.17 1.57 9.20
CA PRO A 407 -5.05 0.57 8.15
C PRO A 407 -5.29 -0.84 8.71
N SER A 408 -5.95 -1.67 7.92
CA SER A 408 -6.08 -3.10 8.24
C SER A 408 -4.70 -3.77 8.30
N PRO A 409 -4.55 -4.86 9.07
CA PRO A 409 -3.33 -5.66 9.09
C PRO A 409 -2.80 -5.97 7.68
N ARG A 410 -1.52 -5.65 7.44
CA ARG A 410 -0.92 -5.69 6.10
C ARG A 410 0.61 -5.81 6.14
N SER A 411 1.19 -6.41 5.11
CA SER A 411 2.63 -6.39 4.82
C SER A 411 2.87 -5.78 3.43
N ASP A 412 4.13 -5.46 3.15
CA ASP A 412 4.66 -5.08 1.84
C ASP A 412 3.96 -3.84 1.27
N HIS A 413 3.57 -2.93 2.16
CA HIS A 413 3.09 -1.59 1.83
C HIS A 413 4.27 -0.61 1.80
N ALA A 414 4.06 0.53 1.15
CA ALA A 414 5.01 1.64 1.22
C ALA A 414 4.50 2.69 2.21
N ALA A 415 5.44 3.40 2.83
CA ALA A 415 5.16 4.53 3.68
C ALA A 415 6.04 5.74 3.32
N ALA A 416 5.52 6.94 3.60
CA ALA A 416 6.25 8.19 3.44
C ALA A 416 5.89 9.15 4.58
N VAL A 417 6.83 10.04 4.90
CA VAL A 417 6.61 11.12 5.85
C VAL A 417 6.56 12.44 5.08
N HIS A 418 5.53 13.24 5.36
CA HIS A 418 5.34 14.57 4.80
C HIS A 418 5.44 15.61 5.92
N GLU A 419 6.33 16.59 5.73
CA GLU A 419 6.62 17.70 6.66
C GLU A 419 6.90 17.27 8.12
N ASP A 420 7.51 16.10 8.34
CA ASP A 420 7.73 15.52 9.68
C ASP A 420 6.47 15.45 10.57
N ARG A 421 5.28 15.48 9.95
CA ARG A 421 3.99 15.53 10.66
C ARG A 421 3.03 14.46 10.21
N CYS A 422 2.99 14.16 8.92
CA CYS A 422 2.02 13.23 8.36
C CYS A 422 2.73 11.96 7.92
N LEU A 423 2.37 10.81 8.49
CA LEU A 423 2.78 9.50 7.98
C LEU A 423 1.71 9.00 7.01
N LEU A 424 2.10 8.74 5.77
CA LEU A 424 1.26 8.19 4.73
C LEU A 424 1.55 6.70 4.57
N ILE A 425 0.50 5.88 4.47
CA ILE A 425 0.58 4.44 4.19
C ILE A 425 -0.19 4.15 2.91
N PHE A 426 0.45 3.52 1.93
CA PHE A 426 -0.18 3.17 0.65
C PHE A 426 0.01 1.71 0.28
N GLY A 427 -1.10 1.06 -0.05
CA GLY A 427 -1.14 -0.30 -0.58
C GLY A 427 -0.75 -1.36 0.43
N GLY A 428 0.04 -2.34 -0.04
CA GLY A 428 0.36 -3.57 0.68
C GLY A 428 -0.76 -4.58 0.56
N GLY A 429 -0.66 -5.68 1.30
CA GLY A 429 -1.62 -6.75 1.15
C GLY A 429 -1.79 -7.64 2.36
N THR A 430 -2.84 -8.46 2.25
CA THR A 430 -2.95 -9.71 2.98
C THR A 430 -2.45 -10.85 2.09
N HIS A 431 -2.44 -12.06 2.64
CA HIS A 431 -2.15 -13.29 1.90
C HIS A 431 -3.04 -13.52 0.66
N ALA A 432 -4.18 -12.81 0.53
CA ALA A 432 -5.13 -13.00 -0.57
C ALA A 432 -5.38 -11.74 -1.40
N THR A 433 -5.16 -10.55 -0.84
CA THR A 433 -5.63 -9.29 -1.44
C THR A 433 -4.60 -8.19 -1.29
N CYS A 434 -4.23 -7.57 -2.40
CA CYS A 434 -3.52 -6.29 -2.38
C CYS A 434 -4.50 -5.14 -2.20
N PHE A 435 -4.02 -4.03 -1.66
CA PHE A 435 -4.77 -2.82 -1.41
C PHE A 435 -4.26 -1.68 -2.29
N ASN A 436 -5.11 -0.68 -2.54
CA ASN A 436 -4.75 0.63 -3.09
C ASN A 436 -5.33 1.77 -2.24
N ASP A 437 -5.63 1.49 -0.96
CA ASP A 437 -6.07 2.52 -0.04
C ASP A 437 -4.88 3.37 0.44
N LEU A 438 -5.13 4.66 0.59
CA LEU A 438 -4.21 5.63 1.18
C LEU A 438 -4.72 5.99 2.57
N HIS A 439 -3.84 5.91 3.54
CA HIS A 439 -4.08 6.34 4.91
C HIS A 439 -3.08 7.39 5.32
N VAL A 440 -3.52 8.33 6.15
CA VAL A 440 -2.69 9.41 6.68
C VAL A 440 -2.87 9.48 8.19
N LEU A 441 -1.76 9.34 8.91
CA LEU A 441 -1.67 9.56 10.35
C LEU A 441 -1.10 10.95 10.57
N ASP A 442 -1.86 11.84 11.21
CA ASP A 442 -1.30 13.07 11.79
C ASP A 442 -0.57 12.69 13.08
N MET A 443 0.76 12.72 13.05
CA MET A 443 1.62 12.32 14.17
C MET A 443 1.56 13.29 15.35
N GLN A 444 1.03 14.50 15.16
CA GLN A 444 0.77 15.42 16.27
C GLN A 444 -0.45 15.00 17.10
N THR A 445 -1.47 14.45 16.43
CA THR A 445 -2.74 14.03 17.07
C THR A 445 -2.88 12.52 17.23
N MET A 446 -1.93 11.77 16.67
CA MET A 446 -1.94 10.31 16.51
C MET A 446 -3.26 9.78 15.94
N ARG A 447 -3.86 10.50 14.99
CA ARG A 447 -5.16 10.15 14.38
C ARG A 447 -5.02 9.76 12.92
N TRP A 448 -5.52 8.58 12.60
CA TRP A 448 -5.67 8.09 11.23
C TRP A 448 -6.87 8.72 10.53
N THR A 449 -6.65 9.04 9.26
CA THR A 449 -7.66 9.47 8.30
C THR A 449 -7.46 8.73 6.98
N ARG A 450 -8.52 8.64 6.19
CA ARG A 450 -8.50 8.11 4.82
C ARG A 450 -8.89 9.25 3.86
N PRO A 451 -7.93 10.02 3.33
CA PRO A 451 -8.25 11.11 2.42
C PRO A 451 -8.86 10.58 1.12
N THR A 452 -9.63 11.44 0.45
CA THR A 452 -10.10 11.13 -0.90
C THR A 452 -8.94 11.30 -1.87
N GLN A 453 -8.63 10.23 -2.61
CA GLN A 453 -7.58 10.22 -3.62
C GLN A 453 -8.11 10.82 -4.93
N GLN A 454 -7.25 11.55 -5.65
CA GLN A 454 -7.58 12.19 -6.93
C GLN A 454 -6.59 11.75 -8.02
N GLY A 455 -6.92 12.01 -9.28
CA GLY A 455 -6.05 11.70 -10.43
C GLY A 455 -6.03 10.21 -10.80
N ASP A 456 -4.87 9.75 -11.27
CA ASP A 456 -4.68 8.38 -11.77
C ASP A 456 -4.43 7.41 -10.61
N ILE A 457 -5.50 7.07 -9.88
CA ILE A 457 -5.42 6.22 -8.68
C ILE A 457 -4.79 4.87 -9.06
N PRO A 458 -3.66 4.48 -8.43
CA PRO A 458 -2.96 3.26 -8.83
C PRO A 458 -3.77 2.01 -8.49
N SER A 459 -3.54 0.95 -9.27
CA SER A 459 -4.10 -0.37 -8.99
C SER A 459 -3.61 -0.93 -7.65
N PRO A 460 -4.38 -1.86 -7.02
CA PRO A 460 -3.94 -2.56 -5.82
C PRO A 460 -2.59 -3.22 -6.01
N ARG A 461 -1.67 -3.01 -5.06
CA ARG A 461 -0.29 -3.51 -5.16
C ARG A 461 0.35 -3.74 -3.79
N ALA A 462 1.24 -4.72 -3.74
CA ALA A 462 2.11 -5.03 -2.62
C ALA A 462 3.54 -5.28 -3.12
N GLY A 463 4.54 -5.08 -2.26
CA GLY A 463 5.95 -5.25 -2.60
C GLY A 463 6.52 -4.12 -3.47
N HIS A 464 5.83 -2.99 -3.57
CA HIS A 464 6.34 -1.78 -4.24
C HIS A 464 7.27 -1.01 -3.33
N ALA A 465 8.20 -0.27 -3.93
CA ALA A 465 9.06 0.67 -3.22
C ALA A 465 8.56 2.10 -3.45
N GLY A 466 8.88 2.99 -2.51
CA GLY A 466 8.60 4.40 -2.68
C GLY A 466 9.67 5.31 -2.08
N VAL A 467 9.79 6.51 -2.65
CA VAL A 467 10.77 7.53 -2.23
C VAL A 467 10.20 8.92 -2.45
N THR A 468 10.52 9.85 -1.55
CA THR A 468 10.01 11.22 -1.58
C THR A 468 11.01 12.19 -2.19
N ILE A 469 10.52 13.13 -2.99
CA ILE A 469 11.26 14.30 -3.49
C ILE A 469 10.36 15.52 -3.26
N GLY A 470 10.69 16.33 -2.25
CA GLY A 470 9.84 17.43 -1.81
C GLY A 470 8.42 16.96 -1.49
N GLU A 471 7.43 17.54 -2.16
CA GLU A 471 6.00 17.24 -2.01
C GLU A 471 5.53 15.96 -2.70
N ASN A 472 6.40 15.32 -3.47
CA ASN A 472 6.04 14.23 -4.36
C ASN A 472 6.57 12.90 -3.82
N TRP A 473 5.68 11.91 -3.72
CA TRP A 473 6.02 10.55 -3.33
C TRP A 473 5.93 9.62 -4.54
N PHE A 474 7.09 9.18 -5.03
CA PHE A 474 7.19 8.26 -6.15
C PHE A 474 7.05 6.82 -5.67
N VAL A 475 6.29 6.01 -6.40
CA VAL A 475 6.03 4.59 -6.12
C VAL A 475 6.30 3.77 -7.38
N VAL A 476 7.10 2.71 -7.23
CA VAL A 476 7.59 1.87 -8.34
C VAL A 476 7.39 0.39 -8.01
N GLY A 477 6.94 -0.36 -9.01
CA GLY A 477 6.78 -1.81 -8.95
C GLY A 477 5.61 -2.28 -8.09
N GLY A 478 5.83 -3.42 -7.44
CA GLY A 478 4.81 -4.20 -6.73
C GLY A 478 3.98 -5.08 -7.66
N GLY A 479 3.05 -5.83 -7.08
CA GLY A 479 2.18 -6.76 -7.79
C GLY A 479 0.80 -6.93 -7.16
N ASP A 480 -0.16 -7.42 -7.95
CA ASP A 480 -1.57 -7.61 -7.58
C ASP A 480 -1.93 -9.09 -7.31
N ASN A 481 -0.93 -9.91 -6.95
CA ASN A 481 -0.97 -11.38 -6.86
C ASN A 481 -1.12 -12.12 -8.20
N LYS A 482 -1.23 -11.41 -9.34
CA LYS A 482 -1.29 -12.03 -10.69
C LYS A 482 -0.13 -11.60 -11.57
N SER A 483 0.22 -10.32 -11.52
CA SER A 483 1.28 -9.72 -12.32
C SER A 483 1.93 -8.55 -11.59
N GLY A 484 3.19 -8.28 -11.94
CA GLY A 484 3.86 -7.06 -11.52
C GLY A 484 3.25 -5.84 -12.21
N VAL A 485 3.29 -4.70 -11.53
CA VAL A 485 2.67 -3.47 -12.00
C VAL A 485 3.66 -2.63 -12.81
N PRO A 486 3.36 -2.26 -14.08
CA PRO A 486 4.28 -1.56 -14.96
C PRO A 486 4.36 -0.04 -14.72
N GLU A 487 3.43 0.51 -13.96
CA GLU A 487 3.29 1.95 -13.78
C GLU A 487 4.19 2.44 -12.63
N THR A 488 5.02 3.42 -12.94
CA THR A 488 5.63 4.33 -11.98
C THR A 488 4.67 5.49 -11.76
N VAL A 489 4.22 5.64 -10.52
CA VAL A 489 3.22 6.65 -10.13
C VAL A 489 3.82 7.61 -9.13
N VAL A 490 3.29 8.83 -9.09
CA VAL A 490 3.66 9.84 -8.11
C VAL A 490 2.42 10.37 -7.41
N LEU A 491 2.47 10.50 -6.09
CA LEU A 491 1.46 11.18 -5.28
C LEU A 491 2.00 12.55 -4.89
N ASN A 492 1.27 13.61 -5.22
CA ASN A 492 1.46 14.88 -4.54
C ASN A 492 0.84 14.79 -3.14
N MET A 493 1.68 14.78 -2.09
CA MET A 493 1.26 14.49 -0.71
C MET A 493 0.38 15.58 -0.11
N SER A 494 0.55 16.84 -0.53
CA SER A 494 -0.30 17.95 -0.09
C SER A 494 -1.73 17.92 -0.66
N THR A 495 -1.89 17.49 -1.91
CA THR A 495 -3.20 17.51 -2.61
C THR A 495 -3.88 16.15 -2.71
N PHE A 496 -3.15 15.07 -2.39
CA PHE A 496 -3.55 13.68 -2.59
C PHE A 496 -3.92 13.33 -4.04
N THR A 497 -3.21 13.94 -4.99
CA THR A 497 -3.39 13.72 -6.43
C THR A 497 -2.32 12.78 -6.97
N TRP A 498 -2.75 11.67 -7.57
CA TRP A 498 -1.89 10.72 -8.26
C TRP A 498 -1.68 11.10 -9.73
N SER A 499 -0.50 10.80 -10.25
CA SER A 499 -0.19 10.90 -11.68
C SER A 499 0.73 9.76 -12.10
N VAL A 500 0.56 9.26 -13.32
CA VAL A 500 1.48 8.29 -13.93
C VAL A 500 2.66 9.05 -14.54
N ILE A 501 3.88 8.70 -14.14
CA ILE A 501 5.13 9.31 -14.63
C ILE A 501 5.70 8.49 -15.79
N ALA A 502 5.78 7.18 -15.62
CA ALA A 502 6.34 6.28 -16.61
C ALA A 502 5.60 4.94 -16.61
N THR A 503 5.49 4.32 -17.78
CA THR A 503 4.95 2.98 -17.94
C THR A 503 5.95 2.14 -18.70
N VAL A 504 6.31 0.98 -18.16
CA VAL A 504 7.21 0.03 -18.82
C VAL A 504 6.43 -1.11 -19.48
N GLU A 505 6.94 -1.62 -20.60
CA GLU A 505 6.28 -2.71 -21.31
C GLU A 505 6.96 -4.06 -21.06
N GLY A 506 6.15 -5.11 -20.95
CA GLY A 506 6.62 -6.48 -20.80
C GLY A 506 7.04 -6.85 -19.38
N ARG A 507 7.68 -8.01 -19.25
CA ARG A 507 8.18 -8.53 -17.96
C ARG A 507 9.57 -7.97 -17.69
N VAL A 508 9.62 -6.77 -17.14
CA VAL A 508 10.88 -6.06 -16.81
C VAL A 508 11.06 -5.91 -15.30
N PRO A 509 12.30 -5.72 -14.80
CA PRO A 509 12.57 -5.61 -13.36
C PRO A 509 11.78 -4.52 -12.63
N LEU A 510 11.45 -3.43 -13.31
CA LEU A 510 10.65 -2.32 -12.75
C LEU A 510 9.21 -2.72 -12.41
N ALA A 511 8.68 -3.76 -13.05
CA ALA A 511 7.39 -4.38 -12.74
C ALA A 511 7.60 -5.62 -11.87
N SER A 512 8.32 -5.46 -10.76
CA SER A 512 8.63 -6.54 -9.81
C SER A 512 8.22 -6.20 -8.40
N GLU A 513 8.00 -7.24 -7.61
CA GLU A 513 7.83 -7.16 -6.17
C GLU A 513 9.21 -7.19 -5.49
N GLY A 514 9.33 -6.51 -4.35
CA GLY A 514 10.52 -6.52 -3.50
C GLY A 514 11.76 -5.87 -4.13
N LEU A 515 11.59 -4.94 -5.06
CA LEU A 515 12.69 -4.08 -5.52
C LEU A 515 13.00 -3.01 -4.47
N SER A 516 14.19 -2.40 -4.56
CA SER A 516 14.51 -1.19 -3.80
C SER A 516 14.48 0.03 -4.70
N LEU A 517 14.08 1.18 -4.15
CA LEU A 517 14.11 2.48 -4.81
C LEU A 517 14.79 3.49 -3.88
N VAL A 518 15.81 4.18 -4.37
CA VAL A 518 16.56 5.20 -3.60
C VAL A 518 16.67 6.50 -4.38
N LEU A 519 16.79 7.61 -3.65
CA LEU A 519 17.06 8.93 -4.19
C LEU A 519 18.57 9.19 -4.17
N ASN A 520 19.07 9.80 -5.23
CA ASN A 520 20.40 10.39 -5.27
C ASN A 520 20.36 11.72 -6.02
N SER A 521 21.40 12.56 -5.85
CA SER A 521 21.62 13.73 -6.69
C SER A 521 22.78 13.48 -7.64
N TYR A 522 22.59 13.77 -8.93
CA TYR A 522 23.65 13.69 -9.93
C TYR A 522 23.70 14.99 -10.72
N LYS A 523 24.86 15.66 -10.72
CA LYS A 523 25.07 16.98 -11.35
C LYS A 523 24.04 18.04 -10.91
N GLY A 524 23.57 17.97 -9.67
CA GLY A 524 22.60 18.92 -9.11
C GLY A 524 21.14 18.59 -9.43
N GLU A 525 20.86 17.45 -10.06
CA GLU A 525 19.50 17.00 -10.37
C GLU A 525 19.17 15.73 -9.59
N ASP A 526 17.92 15.62 -9.16
CA ASP A 526 17.43 14.43 -8.48
C ASP A 526 17.30 13.27 -9.46
N ILE A 527 17.75 12.09 -9.05
CA ILE A 527 17.63 10.84 -9.80
C ILE A 527 17.09 9.74 -8.89
N LEU A 528 16.17 8.95 -9.45
CA LEU A 528 15.66 7.75 -8.82
C LEU A 528 16.47 6.55 -9.32
N VAL A 529 16.96 5.73 -8.40
CA VAL A 529 17.70 4.51 -8.72
C VAL A 529 16.95 3.32 -8.17
N SER A 530 16.59 2.39 -9.03
CA SER A 530 15.97 1.12 -8.65
C SER A 530 16.93 -0.06 -8.84
N PHE A 531 16.77 -1.07 -8.00
CA PHE A 531 17.58 -2.28 -8.07
C PHE A 531 16.81 -3.51 -7.60
N GLY A 532 17.04 -4.63 -8.29
CA GLY A 532 16.55 -5.95 -7.91
C GLY A 532 15.07 -6.16 -8.17
N GLY A 533 14.46 -7.05 -7.39
CA GLY A 533 13.06 -7.44 -7.49
C GLY A 533 12.86 -8.82 -8.12
N TYR A 534 11.65 -9.33 -7.96
CA TYR A 534 11.18 -10.59 -8.52
C TYR A 534 9.83 -10.43 -9.22
N ASN A 535 9.75 -10.93 -10.46
CA ASN A 535 8.51 -11.00 -11.24
C ASN A 535 8.36 -12.37 -11.92
N GLY A 536 8.82 -13.43 -11.26
CA GLY A 536 9.05 -14.76 -11.84
C GLY A 536 10.49 -14.98 -12.32
N LYS A 537 11.28 -13.91 -12.43
CA LYS A 537 12.74 -13.95 -12.58
C LYS A 537 13.36 -12.98 -11.57
N TYR A 538 14.41 -13.43 -10.88
CA TYR A 538 15.19 -12.55 -10.01
C TYR A 538 16.00 -11.58 -10.86
N SER A 539 16.03 -10.31 -10.46
CA SER A 539 16.81 -9.28 -11.11
C SER A 539 17.99 -8.81 -10.26
N ASN A 540 19.07 -8.42 -10.92
CA ASN A 540 20.17 -7.59 -10.40
C ASN A 540 20.38 -6.35 -11.30
N GLU A 541 19.41 -6.03 -12.15
CA GLU A 541 19.49 -4.86 -13.02
C GLU A 541 19.33 -3.59 -12.19
N VAL A 542 20.09 -2.57 -12.58
CA VAL A 542 20.00 -1.21 -12.04
C VAL A 542 19.27 -0.38 -13.09
N ASN A 543 18.25 0.37 -12.66
CA ASN A 543 17.58 1.33 -13.54
C ASN A 543 17.57 2.71 -12.90
N LEU A 544 17.70 3.72 -13.73
CA LEU A 544 17.70 5.12 -13.37
C LEU A 544 16.52 5.83 -14.02
N LEU A 545 15.88 6.74 -13.29
CA LEU A 545 14.89 7.67 -13.83
C LEU A 545 15.17 9.07 -13.31
N LYS A 546 15.12 10.05 -14.21
CA LYS A 546 15.19 11.46 -13.88
C LYS A 546 13.76 12.03 -13.86
N PRO A 547 13.17 12.34 -12.70
CA PRO A 547 11.81 12.85 -12.64
C PRO A 547 11.77 14.28 -13.18
N SER A 548 10.77 14.62 -13.99
CA SER A 548 10.57 16.02 -14.38
C SER A 548 10.07 16.84 -13.18
N HIS A 549 10.58 18.06 -13.03
CA HIS A 549 10.09 19.02 -12.04
C HIS A 549 8.70 19.57 -12.36
N LYS A 550 7.92 18.93 -13.25
CA LYS A 550 6.60 19.43 -13.66
C LYS A 550 5.58 19.25 -12.55
N SER A 551 5.57 20.19 -11.62
CA SER A 551 4.37 20.55 -10.88
C SER A 551 3.32 21.01 -11.88
N SER A 552 2.27 20.21 -12.08
CA SER A 552 0.96 20.58 -12.65
C SER A 552 0.92 21.39 -13.96
N LEU A 553 0.39 20.77 -15.04
CA LEU A 553 -0.68 21.31 -15.92
C LEU A 553 -0.72 20.56 -17.26
N SER A 554 -1.73 19.70 -17.46
CA SER A 554 -2.61 19.80 -18.62
C SER A 554 -3.88 18.96 -18.41
N SER A 555 -4.94 19.60 -17.94
CA SER A 555 -6.29 19.14 -18.25
C SER A 555 -6.53 19.36 -19.75
N THR A 556 -6.78 18.29 -20.49
CA THR A 556 -7.17 18.35 -21.90
C THR A 556 -8.48 19.15 -22.04
N MET A 557 -8.39 20.38 -22.54
CA MET A 557 -9.54 21.09 -23.11
C MET A 557 -9.43 21.13 -24.64
N VAL A 558 -10.57 20.79 -25.24
CA VAL A 558 -10.88 20.78 -26.66
C VAL A 558 -10.95 22.22 -27.22
N GLY A 559 -10.25 22.46 -28.34
CA GLY A 559 -10.82 23.16 -29.51
C GLY A 559 -10.71 24.69 -29.68
N THR A 560 -9.62 25.12 -30.35
CA THR A 560 -9.55 26.02 -31.55
C THR A 560 -9.92 27.54 -31.44
N PRO A 561 -9.49 28.44 -32.38
CA PRO A 561 -8.16 29.09 -32.44
C PRO A 561 -8.17 30.63 -32.63
N ALA A 562 -6.97 31.23 -32.47
CA ALA A 562 -6.40 32.42 -33.13
C ALA A 562 -7.07 33.82 -33.00
N LEU A 563 -6.29 34.82 -32.56
CA LEU A 563 -5.95 35.99 -33.39
C LEU A 563 -4.78 36.83 -32.81
N ASP A 564 -3.76 37.00 -33.64
CA ASP A 564 -2.94 38.19 -33.93
C ASP A 564 -2.56 39.24 -32.85
N SER A 565 -1.23 39.39 -32.71
CA SER A 565 -0.44 40.60 -32.96
C SER A 565 -0.99 41.96 -32.54
N ILE A 566 -0.19 42.72 -31.76
CA ILE A 566 0.41 44.00 -32.18
C ILE A 566 1.28 44.58 -31.04
N SER A 567 2.49 44.97 -31.45
CA SER A 567 3.48 45.80 -30.77
C SER A 567 2.99 47.22 -30.45
N ALA A 568 3.42 47.79 -29.32
CA ALA A 568 3.72 49.23 -29.24
C ALA A 568 4.67 49.54 -28.08
N ALA A 569 5.73 50.26 -28.41
CA ALA A 569 6.77 50.76 -27.53
C ALA A 569 6.41 52.15 -26.93
N GLN A 570 7.34 52.64 -26.08
CA GLN A 570 7.54 54.01 -25.57
C GLN A 570 6.81 54.34 -24.24
N ASN A 571 7.36 55.04 -23.26
CA ASN A 571 8.65 55.74 -23.11
C ASN A 571 8.85 56.17 -21.63
N THR A 572 10.11 56.14 -21.17
CA THR A 572 10.81 57.09 -20.26
C THR A 572 10.10 57.75 -19.06
N THR A 573 10.71 57.68 -17.87
CA THR A 573 11.37 58.85 -17.23
C THR A 573 12.24 58.50 -16.01
N ASN A 574 13.35 59.22 -15.89
CA ASN A 574 14.43 59.13 -14.89
C ASN A 574 14.03 59.61 -13.48
N GLY A 575 14.74 59.09 -12.48
CA GLY A 575 14.85 59.67 -11.14
C GLY A 575 16.16 59.23 -10.46
N THR A 576 17.19 60.04 -10.65
CA THR A 576 18.55 59.91 -10.08
C THR A 576 18.57 60.10 -8.55
N ARG A 577 19.44 59.37 -7.84
CA ARG A 577 20.26 59.90 -6.74
C ARG A 577 21.37 58.92 -6.32
N ASP A 578 22.59 59.44 -6.35
CA ASP A 578 23.85 58.87 -5.90
C ASP A 578 23.89 58.60 -4.38
N ILE A 579 24.75 57.68 -3.92
CA ILE A 579 25.83 57.92 -2.93
C ILE A 579 26.59 56.60 -2.62
N GLU A 580 27.90 56.68 -2.88
CA GLU A 580 29.08 56.07 -2.21
C GLU A 580 29.26 54.54 -2.07
N LEU A 581 30.29 54.08 -2.78
CA LEU A 581 31.06 52.86 -2.57
C LEU A 581 32.11 53.10 -1.47
N ASP A 582 32.28 52.13 -0.56
CA ASP A 582 33.55 51.93 0.15
C ASP A 582 34.06 50.52 -0.19
N TYR A 583 35.28 50.51 -0.73
CA TYR A 583 36.11 49.34 -1.02
C TYR A 583 36.95 49.01 0.21
N ASP A 584 37.08 47.73 0.55
CA ASP A 584 38.31 47.20 1.15
C ASP A 584 38.59 45.83 0.51
N ALA A 585 39.61 45.80 -0.34
CA ALA A 585 40.16 44.60 -0.95
C ALA A 585 41.61 44.46 -0.47
N ASP A 586 41.85 43.48 0.40
CA ASP A 586 43.18 43.11 0.87
C ASP A 586 43.64 41.80 0.20
N GLN A 587 44.84 41.89 -0.36
CA GLN A 587 45.85 40.84 -0.58
C GLN A 587 45.49 39.59 -1.40
N GLU A 588 46.08 39.51 -2.60
CA GLU A 588 47.14 38.52 -2.86
C GLU A 588 47.94 38.84 -4.14
N ARG A 589 49.26 39.02 -3.97
CA ARG A 589 50.27 39.01 -5.02
C ARG A 589 51.41 38.12 -4.53
N ASN A 590 51.66 37.00 -5.22
CA ASN A 590 53.01 36.61 -5.68
C ASN A 590 52.99 35.22 -6.31
N VAL A 591 53.23 35.15 -7.62
CA VAL A 591 53.95 34.01 -8.20
C VAL A 591 55.10 34.60 -9.03
N ASN A 592 56.31 34.33 -8.56
CA ASN A 592 57.56 34.62 -9.25
C ASN A 592 57.80 33.53 -10.31
N GLU A 593 58.12 33.91 -11.55
CA GLU A 593 58.80 32.99 -12.46
C GLU A 593 59.90 33.70 -13.28
N ILE A 594 61.12 33.47 -12.80
CA ILE A 594 62.39 33.23 -13.50
C ILE A 594 62.77 34.13 -14.69
N SER A 595 63.75 35.01 -14.46
CA SER A 595 64.52 35.65 -15.53
C SER A 595 65.54 34.67 -16.13
N ILE A 596 65.50 34.47 -17.45
CA ILE A 596 66.64 33.95 -18.21
C ILE A 596 67.14 35.09 -19.09
N ASP A 597 68.30 35.61 -18.70
CA ASP A 597 69.08 36.55 -19.50
C ASP A 597 70.04 35.73 -20.38
N SER A 598 69.91 35.84 -21.70
CA SER A 598 70.85 35.26 -22.66
C SER A 598 70.88 36.10 -23.92
N ASN A 599 71.79 37.07 -23.92
CA ASN A 599 72.20 37.84 -25.07
C ASN A 599 72.62 36.94 -26.24
N LYS A 600 71.94 37.08 -27.38
CA LYS A 600 72.56 37.10 -28.71
C LYS A 600 71.58 37.70 -29.73
N THR A 601 72.00 38.83 -30.28
CA THR A 601 71.41 39.52 -31.41
C THR A 601 71.34 38.56 -32.60
N GLN A 602 70.13 38.16 -32.98
CA GLN A 602 69.90 37.49 -34.26
C GLN A 602 68.58 38.01 -34.81
N THR A 603 68.69 38.83 -35.85
CA THR A 603 67.60 39.35 -36.66
C THR A 603 66.84 38.17 -37.25
N TYR A 604 65.71 37.82 -36.64
CA TYR A 604 64.67 37.03 -37.28
C TYR A 604 63.53 37.98 -37.61
N LYS A 605 63.08 37.93 -38.86
CA LYS A 605 61.88 38.60 -39.32
C LYS A 605 60.75 38.22 -38.35
N VAL A 606 60.21 39.19 -37.64
CA VAL A 606 58.98 38.99 -36.86
C VAL A 606 57.91 38.65 -37.89
N ASP A 607 57.49 37.40 -37.89
CA ASP A 607 56.41 36.91 -38.74
C ASP A 607 55.15 37.69 -38.38
N GLU A 608 54.56 38.31 -39.39
CA GLU A 608 53.28 39.03 -39.36
C GLU A 608 52.16 38.17 -38.70
N ALA A 609 52.32 36.84 -38.74
CA ALA A 609 51.46 35.85 -38.07
C ALA A 609 51.54 35.86 -36.53
N SER A 610 52.71 36.16 -35.93
CA SER A 610 52.84 36.22 -34.46
C SER A 610 52.20 37.48 -33.87
N GLU A 611 52.25 38.60 -34.58
CA GLU A 611 51.53 39.82 -34.18
C GLU A 611 50.00 39.65 -34.33
N GLN A 612 49.54 38.97 -35.38
CA GLN A 612 48.13 38.63 -35.56
C GLN A 612 47.61 37.71 -34.44
N PHE A 613 48.39 36.70 -34.05
CA PHE A 613 48.02 35.79 -32.95
C PHE A 613 47.96 36.50 -31.59
N LEU A 614 48.90 37.40 -31.30
CA LEU A 614 48.87 38.24 -30.09
C LEU A 614 47.67 39.19 -30.07
N THR A 615 47.24 39.67 -31.24
CA THR A 615 46.07 40.55 -31.36
C THR A 615 44.77 39.76 -31.15
N ALA A 616 44.68 38.54 -31.67
CA ALA A 616 43.56 37.64 -31.44
C ALA A 616 43.43 37.23 -29.96
N LEU A 617 44.54 36.87 -29.31
CA LEU A 617 44.56 36.55 -27.88
C LEU A 617 44.13 37.72 -26.99
N LYS A 618 44.47 38.96 -27.37
CA LYS A 618 44.01 40.15 -26.64
C LYS A 618 42.51 40.38 -26.79
N ALA A 619 41.97 40.14 -27.98
CA ALA A 619 40.53 40.25 -28.23
C ALA A 619 39.74 39.18 -27.45
N GLU A 620 40.22 37.94 -27.43
CA GLU A 620 39.61 36.85 -26.66
C GLU A 620 39.67 37.13 -25.15
N LYS A 621 40.78 37.70 -24.67
CA LYS A 621 40.91 38.14 -23.28
C LYS A 621 39.89 39.24 -22.93
N GLU A 622 39.72 40.26 -23.77
CA GLU A 622 38.73 41.32 -23.54
C GLU A 622 37.30 40.76 -23.56
N GLU A 623 37.01 39.79 -24.43
CA GLU A 623 35.71 39.11 -24.47
C GLU A 623 35.45 38.33 -23.18
N LEU A 624 36.44 37.58 -22.69
CA LEU A 624 36.35 36.81 -21.45
C LEU A 624 36.18 37.72 -20.22
N GLU A 625 36.90 38.84 -20.15
CA GLU A 625 36.75 39.83 -19.07
C GLU A 625 35.35 40.47 -19.09
N SER A 626 34.79 40.72 -20.26
CA SER A 626 33.41 41.20 -20.43
C SER A 626 32.38 40.16 -19.98
N THR A 627 32.55 38.88 -20.32
CA THR A 627 31.65 37.82 -19.85
C THR A 627 31.72 37.62 -18.34
N LEU A 628 32.93 37.65 -17.76
CA LEU A 628 33.12 37.53 -16.31
C LEU A 628 32.40 38.66 -15.55
N SER A 629 32.50 39.90 -16.05
CA SER A 629 31.82 41.04 -15.44
C SER A 629 30.28 40.91 -15.48
N LYS A 630 29.72 40.37 -16.58
CA LYS A 630 28.27 40.09 -16.67
C LYS A 630 27.86 39.02 -15.67
N GLU A 631 28.64 37.95 -15.55
CA GLU A 631 28.34 36.83 -14.65
C GLU A 631 28.41 37.25 -13.18
N GLN A 632 29.39 38.11 -12.81
CA GLN A 632 29.46 38.73 -11.50
C GLN A 632 28.23 39.60 -11.19
N SER A 633 27.75 40.38 -12.17
CA SER A 633 26.54 41.19 -11.98
C SER A 633 25.28 40.35 -11.77
N LEU A 634 25.18 39.23 -12.49
CA LEU A 634 24.06 38.31 -12.38
C LEU A 634 24.09 37.54 -11.04
N SER A 635 25.28 37.14 -10.59
CA SER A 635 25.47 36.52 -9.27
C SER A 635 25.06 37.47 -8.13
N LEU A 636 25.37 38.76 -8.25
CA LEU A 636 24.97 39.76 -7.25
C LEU A 636 23.45 39.95 -7.23
N GLN A 637 22.81 39.98 -8.40
CA GLN A 637 21.36 40.06 -8.49
C GLN A 637 20.68 38.83 -7.86
N LEU A 638 21.19 37.62 -8.15
CA LEU A 638 20.66 36.38 -7.59
C LEU A 638 20.80 36.33 -6.06
N ASN A 639 21.92 36.81 -5.52
CA ASN A 639 22.13 36.92 -4.07
C ASN A 639 21.13 37.90 -3.42
N GLN A 640 20.80 39.00 -4.08
CA GLN A 640 19.79 39.95 -3.61
C GLN A 640 18.40 39.29 -3.55
N GLU A 641 18.02 38.56 -4.61
CA GLU A 641 16.75 37.83 -4.67
C GLU A 641 16.68 36.73 -3.60
N LEU A 642 17.78 36.04 -3.34
CA LEU A 642 17.87 35.03 -2.28
C LEU A 642 17.59 35.63 -0.90
N ILE A 643 18.19 36.76 -0.56
CA ILE A 643 17.97 37.46 0.72
C ILE A 643 16.50 37.88 0.86
N GLU A 644 15.88 38.35 -0.21
CA GLU A 644 14.46 38.70 -0.19
C GLU A 644 13.56 37.49 0.02
N VAL A 645 13.86 36.36 -0.62
CA VAL A 645 13.13 35.10 -0.46
C VAL A 645 13.28 34.57 0.97
N GLU A 646 14.48 34.60 1.54
CA GLU A 646 14.72 34.22 2.94
C GLU A 646 13.92 35.11 3.91
N SER A 647 13.88 36.42 3.67
CA SER A 647 13.07 37.35 4.47
C SER A 647 11.57 37.02 4.39
N ARG A 648 11.04 36.74 3.18
CA ARG A 648 9.65 36.32 3.01
C ARG A 648 9.37 35.00 3.73
N ASN A 649 10.29 34.03 3.63
CA ASN A 649 10.16 32.72 4.26
C ASN A 649 10.10 32.84 5.80
N THR A 650 10.98 33.66 6.39
CA THR A 650 10.92 33.92 7.85
C THR A 650 9.62 34.59 8.30
N ASN A 651 9.01 35.45 7.46
CA ASN A 651 7.73 36.06 7.78
C ASN A 651 6.58 35.04 7.71
N VAL A 652 6.54 34.22 6.67
CA VAL A 652 5.57 33.12 6.53
C VAL A 652 5.68 32.14 7.69
N TYR A 653 6.89 31.82 8.12
CA TYR A 653 7.12 30.95 9.28
C TYR A 653 6.51 31.52 10.57
N LYS A 654 6.62 32.84 10.79
CA LYS A 654 5.99 33.51 11.94
C LYS A 654 4.46 33.47 11.87
N GLU A 655 3.88 33.70 10.68
CA GLU A 655 2.43 33.59 10.49
C GLU A 655 1.95 32.15 10.75
N LEU A 656 2.67 31.16 10.26
CA LEU A 656 2.37 29.74 10.49
C LEU A 656 2.39 29.38 11.98
N GLN A 657 3.36 29.89 12.74
CA GLN A 657 3.39 29.70 14.20
C GLN A 657 2.19 30.39 14.89
N SER A 658 1.78 31.57 14.42
CA SER A 658 0.59 32.25 14.94
C SER A 658 -0.69 31.44 14.68
N VAL A 659 -0.86 30.92 13.46
CA VAL A 659 -2.02 30.10 13.08
C VAL A 659 -2.04 28.79 13.87
N ARG A 660 -0.88 28.15 14.10
CA ARG A 660 -0.78 26.96 14.96
C ARG A 660 -1.23 27.25 16.39
N GLY A 661 -0.87 28.41 16.94
CA GLY A 661 -1.34 28.85 18.25
C GLY A 661 -2.87 29.01 18.31
N GLN A 662 -3.45 29.68 17.32
CA GLN A 662 -4.91 29.86 17.23
C GLN A 662 -5.65 28.52 17.07
N LEU A 663 -5.10 27.60 16.28
CA LEU A 663 -5.68 26.27 16.08
C LEU A 663 -5.69 25.47 17.40
N ALA A 664 -4.60 25.52 18.18
CA ALA A 664 -4.53 24.84 19.47
C ALA A 664 -5.56 25.39 20.47
N GLU A 665 -5.80 26.70 20.46
CA GLU A 665 -6.81 27.34 21.30
C GLU A 665 -8.23 26.92 20.91
N GLU A 666 -8.54 26.88 19.61
CA GLU A 666 -9.84 26.40 19.12
C GLU A 666 -10.04 24.88 19.32
N GLN A 667 -8.99 24.07 19.22
CA GLN A 667 -9.06 22.65 19.56
C GLN A 667 -9.39 22.43 21.04
N SER A 668 -8.76 23.21 21.94
CA SER A 668 -9.08 23.18 23.38
C SER A 668 -10.54 23.57 23.63
N ARG A 669 -11.03 24.60 22.92
CA ARG A 669 -12.42 25.04 23.00
C ARG A 669 -13.40 23.97 22.50
N CYS A 670 -13.09 23.30 21.39
CA CYS A 670 -13.92 22.23 20.83
C CYS A 670 -13.97 21.02 21.77
N PHE A 671 -12.83 20.63 22.35
CA PHE A 671 -12.78 19.55 23.34
C PHE A 671 -13.67 19.86 24.56
N LYS A 672 -13.65 21.10 25.05
CA LYS A 672 -14.51 21.52 26.17
C LYS A 672 -16.00 21.41 25.82
N LEU A 673 -16.38 21.81 24.61
CA LEU A 673 -17.76 21.67 24.13
C LEU A 673 -18.18 20.20 23.97
N GLU A 674 -17.28 19.31 23.53
CA GLU A 674 -17.57 17.88 23.44
C GLU A 674 -17.85 17.25 24.80
N VAL A 675 -17.08 17.63 25.83
CA VAL A 675 -17.31 17.21 27.22
C VAL A 675 -18.68 17.69 27.70
N ASP A 676 -19.02 18.96 27.48
CA ASP A 676 -20.32 19.52 27.87
C ASP A 676 -21.49 18.79 27.16
N VAL A 677 -21.34 18.47 25.87
CA VAL A 677 -22.33 17.70 25.11
C VAL A 677 -22.48 16.28 25.66
N ALA A 678 -21.38 15.62 26.04
CA ALA A 678 -21.43 14.29 26.64
C ALA A 678 -22.17 14.31 27.99
N GLU A 679 -21.90 15.32 28.83
CA GLU A 679 -22.59 15.48 30.12
C GLU A 679 -24.10 15.72 29.94
N LEU A 680 -24.48 16.57 28.97
CA LEU A 680 -25.88 16.82 28.64
C LEU A 680 -26.59 15.56 28.12
N ARG A 681 -25.91 14.74 27.30
CA ARG A 681 -26.46 13.46 26.83
C ARG A 681 -26.69 12.48 27.97
N GLN A 682 -25.76 12.41 28.93
CA GLN A 682 -25.92 11.57 30.12
C GLN A 682 -27.12 12.02 30.96
N LYS A 683 -27.24 13.33 31.20
CA LYS A 683 -28.40 13.90 31.91
C LYS A 683 -29.72 13.56 31.21
N LEU A 684 -29.77 13.65 29.88
CA LEU A 684 -30.96 13.29 29.11
C LEU A 684 -31.34 11.81 29.30
N GLN A 685 -30.36 10.90 29.24
CA GLN A 685 -30.60 9.46 29.48
C GLN A 685 -31.16 9.19 30.89
N THR A 686 -30.64 9.87 31.92
CA THR A 686 -31.17 9.73 33.29
C THR A 686 -32.60 10.26 33.43
N MET A 687 -32.95 11.31 32.68
CA MET A 687 -34.31 11.84 32.66
C MET A 687 -35.28 10.85 32.00
N ASP A 688 -34.89 10.22 30.89
CA ASP A 688 -35.69 9.19 30.21
C ASP A 688 -35.94 7.97 31.11
N SER A 689 -34.95 7.55 31.91
CA SER A 689 -35.13 6.45 32.87
C SER A 689 -36.10 6.81 33.98
N LEU A 690 -35.99 8.02 34.55
CA LEU A 690 -36.91 8.51 35.59
C LEU A 690 -38.34 8.62 35.05
N GLN A 691 -38.50 9.01 33.79
CA GLN A 691 -39.82 9.12 33.16
C GLN A 691 -40.49 7.75 32.99
N LYS A 692 -39.72 6.70 32.64
CA LYS A 692 -40.22 5.32 32.59
C LYS A 692 -40.61 4.79 33.97
N GLU A 693 -39.81 5.06 35.00
CA GLU A 693 -40.14 4.67 36.38
C GLU A 693 -41.43 5.35 36.85
N LEU A 694 -41.61 6.64 36.56
CA LEU A 694 -42.81 7.40 36.89
C LEU A 694 -44.04 6.80 36.19
N GLU A 695 -43.91 6.37 34.93
CA GLU A 695 -44.98 5.71 34.19
C GLU A 695 -45.37 4.34 34.80
N ILE A 696 -44.38 3.55 35.23
CA ILE A 696 -44.60 2.29 35.94
C ILE A 696 -45.34 2.54 37.26
N LEU A 697 -44.90 3.51 38.05
CA LEU A 697 -45.53 3.87 39.32
C LEU A 697 -46.98 4.35 39.13
N ARG A 698 -47.26 5.12 38.06
CA ARG A 698 -48.63 5.51 37.71
C ARG A 698 -49.52 4.31 37.39
N ARG A 699 -49.01 3.32 36.64
CA ARG A 699 -49.75 2.08 36.34
C ARG A 699 -50.02 1.27 37.60
N GLN A 700 -49.02 1.12 38.48
CA GLN A 700 -49.19 0.42 39.76
C GLN A 700 -50.24 1.10 40.64
N LYS A 701 -50.23 2.44 40.72
CA LYS A 701 -51.25 3.21 41.44
C LYS A 701 -52.65 2.99 40.88
N ALA A 702 -52.82 3.02 39.55
CA ALA A 702 -54.12 2.75 38.93
C ALA A 702 -54.63 1.33 39.26
N THR A 703 -53.75 0.32 39.20
CA THR A 703 -54.13 -1.06 39.55
C THR A 703 -54.47 -1.24 41.04
N SER A 704 -53.80 -0.52 41.94
CA SER A 704 -54.10 -0.60 43.38
C SER A 704 -55.40 0.13 43.73
N GLU A 705 -55.68 1.26 43.09
CA GLU A 705 -56.96 1.98 43.22
C GLU A 705 -58.14 1.13 42.69
N GLU A 706 -57.98 0.44 41.55
CA GLU A 706 -58.97 -0.51 41.05
C GLU A 706 -59.18 -1.72 41.96
N ALA A 707 -58.11 -2.27 42.53
CA ALA A 707 -58.19 -3.38 43.49
C ALA A 707 -58.92 -2.94 44.77
N TYR A 708 -58.61 -1.76 45.28
CA TYR A 708 -59.27 -1.17 46.45
C TYR A 708 -60.75 -0.88 46.18
N ALA A 709 -61.10 -0.38 44.98
CA ALA A 709 -62.48 -0.15 44.56
C ALA A 709 -63.29 -1.46 44.45
N LYS A 710 -62.68 -2.52 43.90
CA LYS A 710 -63.29 -3.86 43.82
C LYS A 710 -63.50 -4.47 45.21
N GLN A 711 -62.55 -4.33 46.11
CA GLN A 711 -62.66 -4.80 47.50
C GLN A 711 -63.81 -4.11 48.25
N LYS A 712 -64.02 -2.82 48.00
CA LYS A 712 -65.12 -2.02 48.57
C LYS A 712 -66.50 -2.37 47.98
N GLN A 713 -66.57 -2.90 46.76
CA GLN A 713 -67.81 -3.41 46.17
C GLN A 713 -68.14 -4.84 46.63
N THR A 714 -67.15 -5.67 46.95
CA THR A 714 -67.36 -7.03 47.47
C THR A 714 -67.75 -7.09 48.96
N SER A 715 -67.50 -6.03 49.74
CA SER A 715 -67.90 -5.94 51.15
C SER A 715 -69.22 -5.17 51.39
N GLY A 716 -69.92 -4.78 50.32
CA GLY A 716 -71.15 -3.98 50.38
C GLY A 716 -72.45 -4.74 50.64
N GLY A 717 -72.40 -5.91 51.26
CA GLY A 717 -73.59 -6.71 51.59
C GLY A 717 -73.42 -7.43 52.91
N VAL A 718 -74.40 -7.25 53.81
CA VAL A 718 -74.50 -7.79 55.17
C VAL A 718 -73.74 -6.96 56.21
N TRP A 719 -74.43 -6.02 56.85
CA TRP A 719 -74.60 -5.93 58.31
C TRP A 719 -75.61 -4.80 58.61
N GLY A 720 -76.83 -5.18 58.96
CA GLY A 720 -77.83 -4.31 59.55
C GLY A 720 -78.46 -5.03 60.75
N TRP A 721 -78.54 -4.30 61.87
CA TRP A 721 -79.24 -4.58 63.14
C TRP A 721 -78.48 -5.39 64.21
N LEU A 722 -78.06 -4.72 65.30
CA LEU A 722 -78.68 -4.78 66.65
C LEU A 722 -77.84 -4.05 67.73
N ALA A 723 -78.50 -3.11 68.44
CA ALA A 723 -78.37 -2.66 69.85
C ALA A 723 -76.97 -2.34 70.44
N GLY A 724 -76.72 -1.35 71.31
CA GLY A 724 -77.48 -0.41 72.14
C GLY A 724 -76.45 0.31 73.05
N GLY A 725 -76.72 1.56 73.48
CA GLY A 725 -75.77 2.50 74.13
C GLY A 725 -75.26 2.12 75.56
N PRO A 726 -74.67 3.07 76.36
CA PRO A 726 -74.85 4.53 76.30
C PRO A 726 -73.64 5.47 76.63
N SER A 727 -73.87 6.75 76.30
CA SER A 727 -73.54 8.02 76.99
C SER A 727 -72.10 8.62 77.03
N PRO A 728 -71.99 9.97 77.14
CA PRO A 728 -70.86 10.79 76.68
C PRO A 728 -70.06 11.48 77.80
N SER A 729 -68.84 11.94 77.48
CA SER A 729 -68.14 13.02 78.20
C SER A 729 -67.04 13.64 77.32
N ASP A 730 -67.31 14.87 76.88
CA ASP A 730 -66.50 16.09 77.00
C ASP A 730 -64.99 16.12 76.70
N ASP A 731 -64.63 17.19 75.97
CA ASP A 731 -63.37 17.95 75.97
C ASP A 731 -62.10 17.23 75.44
N GLU A 732 -61.15 17.85 74.72
CA GLU A 732 -60.72 19.24 74.63
C GLU A 732 -59.82 19.41 73.37
N SER A 733 -59.81 20.65 72.88
CA SER A 733 -58.86 21.43 72.04
C SER A 733 -57.47 20.93 71.58
N ASP A 734 -57.10 21.50 70.43
CA ASP A 734 -55.79 22.06 70.02
C ASP A 734 -54.59 21.15 69.71
N SER A 735 -54.22 21.04 68.43
CA SER A 735 -53.25 21.92 67.71
C SER A 735 -52.69 21.26 66.46
#